data_AF-A0A258A871-F1
#
_entry.id   AF-A0A258A871-F1
#
_cell.length_a   1.000
_cell.length_b   1.000
_cell.length_c   1.000
_cell.angle_alpha   90.00
_cell.angle_beta   90.00
_cell.angle_gamma   90.00
#
_symmetry.space_group_name_H-M   'P 1'
#
loop_
_entity.id
_entity.type
_entity.pdbx_description
1 polymer ?
#
loop_
_entity_poly.entity_id
_entity_poly.type
_entity_poly.pdbx_seq_one_letter_code
_entity_poly.pdbx_strand_id
1 'polypeptide(L)'
;LDLDLPEEAWRAIAEEPAPSHPQAALHHLLDTLQAVRADVRALAEPDAAHGARSRLLREAMLPASVTQSWADLRERLPTAEAELAFRELRLVEAADEREEALAVAIALRETLETPGRQAALITPDRGLAERVTVELRRWDIEVDDSSGLPLARWPAGSLLRLVLEAALAQMTPGSLVPLFAHPLCRLGLPREETARGASALEIGLWRGESVGRGLVGLHEQLGRWSELCTAHHAPGPRKRLSDEDAAAAARVLAALGTAFSPLLEALFVQAPSLAVMTAAARATVEAVSLDEDGQACAFRDADGEALAGLFDDLAAAQPDMPAGGRPADVVAILDGLLAERVVKRGGGGHPRVRIWGLLEARLLEADHVVLGGLNETVWPPQTTTDAFINRPMRAELGLSPPERRVGQTAHDFSMALAAPCVTLTRARKAGESETIASRFWQRLQAVTPAPVWGEALARGKRLTALAGRLSAPTPVRPVGRPAPKPPRALQPLSLSVTDVETLYRDPYQIHARKILKLDALDGLVEDPSAQDRGSLLHEIVETFAATYPEHLPADAHGRLIAIGEQAFRRFADAPEVRAFWWPRFLLTAGHFIAWEERRRGALARVAVEVYTGSRFPLSDGKSLWLSGKADRVEITREPKLRIIDFKTGSPPSKAQVEKGFAPQLTLEAELAARSGFEGAVGPTPVEAVLYMKLHHDGKAWTKDKPLEFDGESLADVASRHLERLLAHVEGLRSGREAFVSRRAPDYIKFASPYDQLARVKEWAAASEGDEGDGA
;
A
#
# COMPACT_ATOMS: atom_id res chain seq x y z
N LEU A 1 19.31 11.63 -46.42
CA LEU A 1 20.76 11.85 -46.43
C LEU A 1 21.01 13.34 -46.37
N ASP A 2 21.95 13.81 -45.56
CA ASP A 2 22.33 15.23 -45.52
C ASP A 2 23.40 15.55 -46.57
N LEU A 3 23.00 16.20 -47.66
CA LEU A 3 23.90 16.52 -48.78
C LEU A 3 24.80 17.73 -48.51
N ASP A 4 24.39 18.65 -47.62
CA ASP A 4 25.18 19.85 -47.33
C ASP A 4 25.94 19.79 -45.99
N LEU A 5 26.05 18.60 -45.39
CA LEU A 5 26.98 18.40 -44.27
C LEU A 5 28.41 18.73 -44.73
N PRO A 6 29.22 19.52 -44.00
CA PRO A 6 30.59 19.79 -44.40
C PRO A 6 31.40 18.50 -44.60
N GLU A 7 32.28 18.46 -45.60
CA GLU A 7 33.04 17.25 -45.97
C GLU A 7 33.87 16.70 -44.79
N GLU A 8 34.46 17.58 -43.97
CA GLU A 8 35.17 17.19 -42.75
C GLU A 8 34.26 16.49 -41.74
N ALA A 9 33.06 17.04 -41.51
CA ALA A 9 32.05 16.43 -40.65
C ALA A 9 31.50 15.11 -41.24
N TRP A 10 31.39 15.01 -42.57
CA TRP A 10 31.00 13.77 -43.25
C TRP A 10 32.04 12.66 -43.08
N ARG A 11 33.34 12.97 -43.25
CA ARG A 11 34.44 12.01 -43.01
C ARG A 11 34.56 11.59 -41.55
N ALA A 12 34.34 12.51 -40.62
CA ALA A 12 34.34 12.22 -39.19
C ALA A 12 33.26 11.19 -38.77
N ILE A 13 32.22 10.95 -39.59
CA ILE A 13 31.23 9.89 -39.33
C ILE A 13 31.85 8.49 -39.46
N ALA A 14 32.88 8.32 -40.31
CA ALA A 14 33.50 7.03 -40.61
C ALA A 14 34.81 6.76 -39.87
N GLU A 15 35.59 7.81 -39.56
CA GLU A 15 36.96 7.68 -39.05
C GLU A 15 37.05 7.57 -37.51
N GLU A 16 36.01 7.93 -36.78
CA GLU A 16 35.96 7.95 -35.32
C GLU A 16 34.69 7.24 -34.83
N PRO A 17 34.50 6.91 -33.53
CA PRO A 17 33.29 6.25 -33.09
C PRO A 17 32.10 7.21 -33.15
N ALA A 18 31.59 7.46 -34.34
CA ALA A 18 30.34 8.14 -34.61
C ALA A 18 29.21 7.20 -35.09
N PRO A 19 29.08 5.93 -34.61
CA PRO A 19 27.85 5.18 -34.82
C PRO A 19 26.66 5.86 -34.10
N SER A 20 26.93 6.88 -33.28
CA SER A 20 25.99 7.77 -32.60
C SER A 20 25.45 8.92 -33.46
N HIS A 21 25.96 9.13 -34.68
CA HIS A 21 25.51 10.21 -35.58
C HIS A 21 24.25 9.80 -36.40
N PRO A 22 23.28 10.72 -36.64
CA PRO A 22 22.05 10.41 -37.39
C PRO A 22 22.24 9.95 -38.84
N GLN A 23 23.39 10.26 -39.46
CA GLN A 23 23.72 9.84 -40.83
C GLN A 23 24.59 8.58 -40.90
N ALA A 24 25.00 7.99 -39.76
CA ALA A 24 25.95 6.86 -39.74
C ALA A 24 25.45 5.63 -40.53
N ALA A 25 24.17 5.29 -40.39
CA ALA A 25 23.56 4.17 -41.12
C ALA A 25 23.52 4.44 -42.64
N LEU A 26 23.28 5.68 -43.05
CA LEU A 26 23.25 6.07 -44.46
C LEU A 26 24.66 6.15 -45.06
N HIS A 27 25.65 6.60 -44.29
CA HIS A 27 27.05 6.55 -44.69
C HIS A 27 27.47 5.10 -45.00
N HIS A 28 27.22 4.18 -44.06
CA HIS A 28 27.52 2.77 -44.25
C HIS A 28 26.76 2.14 -45.42
N LEU A 29 25.52 2.58 -45.67
CA LEU A 29 24.76 2.13 -46.83
C LEU A 29 25.43 2.56 -48.14
N LEU A 30 25.94 3.79 -48.24
CA LEU A 30 26.66 4.27 -49.42
C LEU A 30 27.93 3.45 -49.67
N ASP A 31 28.70 3.13 -48.61
CA ASP A 31 29.87 2.26 -48.71
C ASP A 31 29.50 0.87 -49.25
N THR A 32 28.40 0.31 -48.75
CA THR A 32 27.88 -1.00 -49.17
C THR A 32 27.42 -0.99 -50.63
N LEU A 33 26.78 0.09 -51.07
CA LEU A 33 26.33 0.29 -52.44
C LEU A 33 27.48 0.69 -53.40
N GLN A 34 28.69 0.91 -52.87
CA GLN A 34 29.83 1.45 -53.61
C GLN A 34 29.52 2.78 -54.30
N ALA A 35 28.75 3.63 -53.63
CA ALA A 35 28.33 4.95 -54.10
C ALA A 35 28.94 6.06 -53.25
N VAL A 36 29.10 7.25 -53.81
CA VAL A 36 29.49 8.46 -53.07
C VAL A 36 28.29 9.39 -52.84
N ARG A 37 28.41 10.32 -51.90
CA ARG A 37 27.36 11.31 -51.61
C ARG A 37 26.91 12.10 -52.86
N ALA A 38 27.84 12.37 -53.78
CA ALA A 38 27.56 13.07 -55.04
C ALA A 38 26.68 12.25 -56.02
N ASP A 39 26.59 10.93 -55.84
CA ASP A 39 25.73 10.07 -56.68
C ASP A 39 24.25 10.15 -56.25
N VAL A 40 23.98 10.68 -55.06
CA VAL A 40 22.62 10.78 -54.51
C VAL A 40 21.90 11.98 -55.09
N ARG A 41 20.72 11.73 -55.68
CA ARG A 41 19.87 12.76 -56.27
C ARG A 41 18.69 13.08 -55.35
N ALA A 42 18.51 14.37 -55.06
CA ALA A 42 17.29 14.85 -54.42
C ALA A 42 16.10 14.66 -55.37
N LEU A 43 15.01 14.07 -54.86
CA LEU A 43 13.78 13.85 -55.64
C LEU A 43 12.77 15.00 -55.48
N ALA A 44 12.94 15.83 -54.46
CA ALA A 44 12.11 16.98 -54.16
C ALA A 44 12.90 18.02 -53.35
N GLU A 45 12.52 19.28 -53.49
CA GLU A 45 13.05 20.39 -52.68
C GLU A 45 12.14 20.62 -51.46
N PRO A 46 12.71 20.81 -50.25
CA PRO A 46 11.92 21.13 -49.08
C PRO A 46 11.38 22.58 -49.17
N ASP A 47 10.25 22.84 -48.51
CA ASP A 47 9.83 24.23 -48.29
C ASP A 47 10.82 24.98 -47.38
N ALA A 48 10.67 26.30 -47.30
CA ALA A 48 11.59 27.15 -46.56
C ALA A 48 11.68 26.81 -45.06
N ALA A 49 10.58 26.38 -44.44
CA ALA A 49 10.54 26.03 -43.02
C ALA A 49 11.25 24.70 -42.75
N HIS A 50 10.98 23.68 -43.57
CA HIS A 50 11.67 22.39 -43.49
C HIS A 50 13.16 22.55 -43.81
N GLY A 51 13.52 23.34 -44.82
CA GLY A 51 14.91 23.66 -45.14
C GLY A 51 15.65 24.33 -43.98
N ALA A 52 15.05 25.33 -43.34
CA ALA A 52 15.62 26.00 -42.16
C ALA A 52 15.79 25.01 -40.98
N ARG A 53 14.81 24.12 -40.76
CA ARG A 53 14.88 23.11 -39.70
C ARG A 53 15.94 22.05 -39.97
N SER A 54 16.11 21.61 -41.22
CA SER A 54 17.17 20.70 -41.61
C SER A 54 18.56 21.31 -41.37
N ARG A 55 18.75 22.61 -41.68
CA ARG A 55 20.02 23.31 -41.43
C ARG A 55 20.30 23.49 -39.94
N LEU A 56 19.29 23.81 -39.14
CA LEU A 56 19.40 23.83 -37.68
C LEU A 56 19.81 22.46 -37.11
N LEU A 57 19.14 21.39 -37.56
CA LEU A 57 19.42 20.02 -37.13
C LEU A 57 20.82 19.55 -37.52
N ARG A 58 21.30 19.93 -38.71
CA ARG A 58 22.67 19.66 -39.16
C ARG A 58 23.69 20.20 -38.17
N GLU A 59 23.54 21.46 -37.77
CA GLU A 59 24.43 22.08 -36.77
C GLU A 59 24.28 21.43 -35.39
N ALA A 60 23.04 21.15 -34.97
CA ALA A 60 22.76 20.48 -33.71
C ALA A 60 23.40 19.08 -33.66
N MET A 61 23.56 18.38 -34.77
CA MET A 61 24.00 16.97 -34.82
C MET A 61 25.47 16.77 -35.22
N LEU A 62 26.24 17.83 -35.46
CA LEU A 62 27.67 17.73 -35.82
C LEU A 62 28.48 16.77 -34.92
N PRO A 63 29.39 15.95 -35.48
CA PRO A 63 30.27 15.10 -34.67
C PRO A 63 31.05 15.89 -33.62
N ALA A 64 31.27 15.28 -32.46
CA ALA A 64 31.91 15.93 -31.32
C ALA A 64 33.30 16.52 -31.67
N SER A 65 34.08 15.82 -32.49
CA SER A 65 35.41 16.22 -32.96
C SER A 65 35.42 17.47 -33.83
N VAL A 66 34.28 17.82 -34.47
CA VAL A 66 34.16 18.98 -35.38
C VAL A 66 33.34 20.12 -34.75
N THR A 67 32.93 19.98 -33.48
CA THR A 67 32.13 20.99 -32.75
C THR A 67 32.87 22.31 -32.52
N GLN A 68 34.19 22.36 -32.69
CA GLN A 68 34.96 23.62 -32.66
C GLN A 68 34.46 24.63 -33.71
N SER A 69 33.79 24.15 -34.78
CA SER A 69 33.11 24.96 -35.80
C SER A 69 31.92 25.78 -35.27
N TRP A 70 31.40 25.50 -34.06
CA TRP A 70 30.31 26.30 -33.46
C TRP A 70 30.72 27.75 -33.13
N ALA A 71 32.00 28.09 -33.20
CA ALA A 71 32.47 29.48 -33.08
C ALA A 71 31.81 30.42 -34.11
N ASP A 72 31.61 29.95 -35.35
CA ASP A 72 31.03 30.73 -36.46
C ASP A 72 29.53 30.42 -36.67
N LEU A 73 28.88 29.79 -35.69
CA LEU A 73 27.49 29.34 -35.80
C LEU A 73 26.51 30.47 -36.15
N ARG A 74 26.76 31.68 -35.64
CA ARG A 74 25.89 32.84 -35.89
C ARG A 74 25.89 33.30 -37.35
N GLU A 75 26.96 33.01 -38.09
CA GLU A 75 27.05 33.30 -39.52
C GLU A 75 26.32 32.24 -40.34
N ARG A 76 26.37 30.98 -39.90
CA ARG A 76 25.76 29.83 -40.59
C ARG A 76 24.28 29.61 -40.25
N LEU A 77 23.84 30.06 -39.08
CA LEU A 77 22.43 30.06 -38.65
C LEU A 77 22.05 31.46 -38.14
N PRO A 78 21.70 32.38 -39.05
CA PRO A 78 21.15 33.69 -38.68
C PRO A 78 19.87 33.57 -37.84
N THR A 79 19.57 34.58 -37.03
CA THR A 79 18.39 34.55 -36.15
C THR A 79 17.08 34.37 -36.92
N ALA A 80 16.90 35.05 -38.05
CA ALA A 80 15.71 34.91 -38.90
C ALA A 80 15.49 33.47 -39.39
N GLU A 81 16.58 32.72 -39.56
CA GLU A 81 16.53 31.33 -39.98
C GLU A 81 16.15 30.40 -38.82
N ALA A 82 16.71 30.63 -37.63
CA ALA A 82 16.29 29.93 -36.43
C ALA A 82 14.81 30.21 -36.09
N GLU A 83 14.34 31.45 -36.25
CA GLU A 83 12.92 31.80 -36.10
C GLU A 83 12.03 31.02 -37.08
N LEU A 84 12.46 30.88 -38.34
CA LEU A 84 11.75 30.10 -39.35
C LEU A 84 11.72 28.60 -38.99
N ALA A 85 12.83 28.03 -38.51
CA ALA A 85 12.91 26.64 -38.08
C ALA A 85 12.00 26.34 -36.87
N PHE A 86 11.84 27.30 -35.96
CA PHE A 86 11.05 27.18 -34.73
C PHE A 86 9.59 27.65 -34.83
N ARG A 87 9.14 28.18 -35.97
CA ARG A 87 7.81 28.81 -36.13
C ARG A 87 6.66 27.95 -35.58
N GLU A 88 6.65 26.66 -35.91
CA GLU A 88 5.65 25.67 -35.45
C GLU A 88 6.22 24.66 -34.43
N LEU A 89 7.26 25.08 -33.68
CA LEU A 89 7.89 24.27 -32.64
C LEU A 89 7.57 24.82 -31.24
N ARG A 90 7.11 23.95 -30.35
CA ARG A 90 6.81 24.24 -28.94
C ARG A 90 7.75 23.44 -28.03
N LEU A 91 8.23 24.06 -26.96
CA LEU A 91 9.08 23.40 -25.95
C LEU A 91 8.37 23.38 -24.60
N VAL A 92 8.24 22.21 -24.00
CA VAL A 92 7.58 22.01 -22.71
C VAL A 92 8.59 21.45 -21.70
N GLU A 93 8.86 22.22 -20.64
CA GLU A 93 9.52 21.71 -19.45
C GLU A 93 8.48 21.63 -18.32
N ALA A 94 8.10 20.41 -17.97
CA ALA A 94 7.18 20.12 -16.87
C ALA A 94 7.93 19.91 -15.55
N ALA A 95 7.26 20.15 -14.43
CA ALA A 95 7.79 19.96 -13.09
C ALA A 95 8.08 18.47 -12.80
N ASP A 96 7.19 17.58 -13.23
CA ASP A 96 7.25 16.13 -13.04
C ASP A 96 6.61 15.35 -14.20
N GLU A 97 6.73 14.03 -14.17
CA GLU A 97 6.18 13.11 -15.18
C GLU A 97 4.66 13.21 -15.35
N ARG A 98 3.93 13.60 -14.29
CA ARG A 98 2.47 13.71 -14.32
C ARG A 98 2.04 14.97 -15.05
N GLU A 99 2.67 16.11 -14.75
CA GLU A 99 2.43 17.35 -15.47
C GLU A 99 2.84 17.21 -16.95
N GLU A 100 3.94 16.51 -17.25
CA GLU A 100 4.36 16.22 -18.62
C GLU A 100 3.28 15.44 -19.37
N ALA A 101 2.82 14.32 -18.81
CA ALA A 101 1.80 13.48 -19.43
C ALA A 101 0.51 14.26 -19.72
N LEU A 102 0.06 15.09 -18.77
CA LEU A 102 -1.13 15.91 -18.97
C LEU A 102 -0.91 17.01 -20.03
N ALA A 103 0.27 17.64 -20.06
CA ALA A 103 0.61 18.63 -21.09
C ALA A 103 0.63 18.01 -22.50
N VAL A 104 1.19 16.80 -22.63
CA VAL A 104 1.16 16.01 -23.88
C VAL A 104 -0.28 15.67 -24.28
N ALA A 105 -1.10 15.17 -23.35
CA ALA A 105 -2.50 14.84 -23.61
C ALA A 105 -3.30 16.08 -24.08
N ILE A 106 -3.06 17.25 -23.47
CA ILE A 106 -3.66 18.52 -23.91
C ILE A 106 -3.21 18.88 -25.33
N ALA A 107 -1.93 18.71 -25.67
CA ALA A 107 -1.42 18.99 -27.02
C ALA A 107 -2.05 18.09 -28.09
N LEU A 108 -2.21 16.80 -27.80
CA LEU A 108 -2.90 15.85 -28.68
C LEU A 108 -4.38 16.22 -28.83
N ARG A 109 -5.08 16.49 -27.71
CA ARG A 109 -6.49 16.91 -27.72
C ARG A 109 -6.70 18.23 -28.47
N GLU A 110 -5.82 19.22 -28.28
CA GLU A 110 -5.89 20.52 -28.97
C GLU A 110 -5.88 20.35 -30.49
N THR A 111 -5.13 19.37 -30.99
CA THR A 111 -5.06 19.10 -32.43
C THR A 111 -6.41 18.64 -33.00
N LEU A 112 -7.20 17.90 -32.21
CA LEU A 112 -8.50 17.40 -32.63
C LEU A 112 -9.55 18.48 -32.84
N GLU A 113 -9.35 19.67 -32.25
CA GLU A 113 -10.21 20.84 -32.44
C GLU A 113 -10.20 21.34 -33.88
N THR A 114 -9.12 21.05 -34.63
CA THR A 114 -9.08 21.33 -36.06
C THR A 114 -9.59 20.09 -36.81
N PRO A 115 -10.72 20.18 -37.54
CA PRO A 115 -11.23 19.05 -38.31
C PRO A 115 -10.19 18.51 -39.30
N GLY A 116 -10.11 17.19 -39.41
CA GLY A 116 -9.18 16.51 -40.32
C GLY A 116 -7.73 16.38 -39.85
N ARG A 117 -7.28 17.20 -38.88
CA ARG A 117 -5.90 17.10 -38.38
C ARG A 117 -5.66 15.87 -37.52
N GLN A 118 -4.48 15.29 -37.67
CA GLN A 118 -3.98 14.11 -36.96
C GLN A 118 -2.81 14.48 -36.04
N ALA A 119 -2.75 13.82 -34.89
CA ALA A 119 -1.67 13.98 -33.92
C ALA A 119 -1.05 12.63 -33.54
N ALA A 120 0.25 12.65 -33.27
CA ALA A 120 0.94 11.48 -32.74
C ALA A 120 1.90 11.86 -31.61
N LEU A 121 1.91 11.05 -30.55
CA LEU A 121 3.00 11.04 -29.58
C LEU A 121 4.03 10.00 -30.00
N ILE A 122 5.28 10.41 -30.10
CA ILE A 122 6.42 9.52 -30.29
C ILE A 122 7.25 9.55 -29.00
N THR A 123 7.39 8.40 -28.35
CA THR A 123 8.22 8.29 -27.14
C THR A 123 8.75 6.87 -26.94
N PRO A 124 10.01 6.71 -26.50
CA PRO A 124 10.52 5.44 -25.99
C PRO A 124 10.16 5.22 -24.51
N ASP A 125 9.61 6.22 -23.81
CA ASP A 125 9.15 6.12 -22.43
C ASP A 125 7.74 5.52 -22.35
N ARG A 126 7.67 4.26 -21.91
CA ARG A 126 6.40 3.53 -21.75
C ARG A 126 5.56 4.07 -20.61
N GLY A 127 6.18 4.51 -19.53
CA GLY A 127 5.45 5.14 -18.42
C GLY A 127 4.77 6.43 -18.87
N LEU A 128 5.43 7.22 -19.71
CA LEU A 128 4.82 8.41 -20.31
C LEU A 128 3.65 8.05 -21.24
N ALA A 129 3.83 7.11 -22.16
CA ALA A 129 2.77 6.64 -23.06
C ALA A 129 1.51 6.16 -22.30
N GLU A 130 1.71 5.38 -21.24
CA GLU A 130 0.64 4.89 -20.35
C GLU A 130 -0.10 6.05 -19.68
N ARG A 131 0.64 6.97 -19.05
CA ARG A 131 0.05 8.13 -18.37
C ARG A 131 -0.72 9.02 -19.34
N VAL A 132 -0.19 9.27 -20.55
CA VAL A 132 -0.89 10.04 -21.58
C VAL A 132 -2.20 9.36 -22.00
N THR A 133 -2.18 8.04 -22.18
CA THR A 133 -3.40 7.26 -22.49
C THR A 133 -4.46 7.41 -21.40
N VAL A 134 -4.05 7.40 -20.13
CA VAL A 134 -4.96 7.63 -19.00
C VAL A 134 -5.49 9.07 -18.98
N GLU A 135 -4.64 10.07 -19.18
CA GLU A 135 -5.05 11.47 -19.16
C GLU A 135 -5.97 11.83 -20.34
N LEU A 136 -5.82 11.18 -21.50
CA LEU A 136 -6.71 11.38 -22.66
C LEU A 136 -8.15 10.89 -22.43
N ARG A 137 -8.34 9.88 -21.56
CA ARG A 137 -9.69 9.40 -21.17
C ARG A 137 -10.54 10.47 -20.51
N ARG A 138 -9.96 11.56 -19.99
CA ARG A 138 -10.71 12.72 -19.49
C ARG A 138 -11.64 13.34 -20.54
N TRP A 139 -11.29 13.20 -21.81
CA TRP A 139 -12.06 13.69 -22.95
C TRP A 139 -12.68 12.57 -23.76
N ASP A 140 -12.81 11.36 -23.19
CA ASP A 140 -13.32 10.17 -23.89
C ASP A 140 -12.52 9.81 -25.15
N ILE A 141 -11.22 10.16 -25.15
CA ILE A 141 -10.31 9.83 -26.25
C ILE A 141 -9.57 8.54 -25.86
N GLU A 142 -10.01 7.42 -26.41
CA GLU A 142 -9.24 6.18 -26.38
C GLU A 142 -8.16 6.23 -27.45
N VAL A 143 -6.93 5.84 -27.11
CA VAL A 143 -5.82 5.80 -28.07
C VAL A 143 -5.20 4.43 -28.06
N ASP A 144 -4.80 4.02 -29.26
CA ASP A 144 -4.08 2.78 -29.50
C ASP A 144 -2.57 3.04 -29.33
N ASP A 145 -1.96 2.37 -28.35
CA ASP A 145 -0.50 2.33 -28.18
C ASP A 145 0.04 1.15 -29.00
N SER A 146 0.66 1.51 -30.13
CA SER A 146 1.22 0.54 -31.09
C SER A 146 2.27 -0.41 -30.51
N SER A 147 2.89 -0.05 -29.38
CA SER A 147 3.90 -0.88 -28.73
C SER A 147 3.32 -1.80 -27.64
N GLY A 148 2.06 -1.64 -27.26
CA GLY A 148 1.38 -2.50 -26.28
C GLY A 148 1.95 -2.42 -24.84
N LEU A 149 1.39 -3.25 -23.95
CA LEU A 149 1.82 -3.35 -22.55
C LEU A 149 2.21 -4.79 -22.17
N PRO A 150 3.19 -5.00 -21.28
CA PRO A 150 3.52 -6.33 -20.77
C PRO A 150 2.29 -7.04 -20.17
N LEU A 151 2.12 -8.32 -20.47
CA LEU A 151 1.00 -9.16 -20.02
C LEU A 151 0.85 -9.15 -18.50
N ALA A 152 1.96 -9.06 -17.75
CA ALA A 152 1.95 -8.91 -16.29
C ALA A 152 1.13 -7.72 -15.76
N ARG A 153 0.92 -6.68 -16.57
CA ARG A 153 0.14 -5.47 -16.23
C ARG A 153 -1.33 -5.57 -16.59
N TRP A 154 -1.74 -6.64 -17.27
CA TRP A 154 -3.13 -6.87 -17.68
C TRP A 154 -3.87 -7.77 -16.68
N PRO A 155 -5.21 -7.68 -16.62
CA PRO A 155 -6.03 -8.52 -15.75
C PRO A 155 -5.71 -10.01 -15.82
N ALA A 156 -5.55 -10.59 -17.03
CA ALA A 156 -5.24 -12.00 -17.18
C ALA A 156 -3.87 -12.37 -16.57
N GLY A 157 -2.83 -11.58 -16.86
CA GLY A 157 -1.48 -11.81 -16.33
C GLY A 157 -1.37 -11.54 -14.82
N SER A 158 -2.03 -10.50 -14.30
CA SER A 158 -2.08 -10.24 -12.86
C SER A 158 -2.84 -11.32 -12.09
N LEU A 159 -3.89 -11.91 -12.68
CA LEU A 159 -4.58 -13.05 -12.09
C LEU A 159 -3.64 -14.25 -11.93
N LEU A 160 -2.88 -14.61 -12.98
CA LEU A 160 -1.90 -15.71 -12.89
C LEU A 160 -0.88 -15.45 -11.77
N ARG A 161 -0.36 -14.22 -11.65
CA ARG A 161 0.55 -13.86 -10.55
C ARG A 161 -0.07 -14.09 -9.17
N LEU A 162 -1.30 -13.62 -8.95
CA LEU A 162 -2.02 -13.80 -7.69
C LEU A 162 -2.29 -15.27 -7.37
N VAL A 163 -2.64 -16.08 -8.38
CA VAL A 163 -2.81 -17.54 -8.23
C VAL A 163 -1.51 -18.20 -7.77
N LEU A 164 -0.39 -17.88 -8.43
CA LEU A 164 0.91 -18.45 -8.08
C LEU A 164 1.38 -18.00 -6.68
N GLU A 165 1.19 -16.73 -6.34
CA GLU A 165 1.52 -16.18 -5.02
C GLU A 165 0.68 -16.82 -3.91
N ALA A 166 -0.63 -17.00 -4.14
CA ALA A 166 -1.51 -17.69 -3.21
C ALA A 166 -1.04 -19.13 -2.96
N ALA A 167 -0.68 -19.86 -4.01
CA ALA A 167 -0.19 -21.22 -3.90
C ALA A 167 1.15 -21.30 -3.15
N LEU A 168 2.13 -20.44 -3.48
CA LEU A 168 3.44 -20.40 -2.80
C LEU A 168 3.33 -19.99 -1.32
N ALA A 169 2.45 -19.05 -1.01
CA ALA A 169 2.18 -18.62 0.35
C ALA A 169 1.41 -19.68 1.16
N GLN A 170 1.07 -20.83 0.56
CA GLN A 170 0.22 -21.86 1.16
C GLN A 170 -1.14 -21.29 1.56
N MET A 171 -1.80 -20.55 0.67
CA MET A 171 -3.19 -20.10 0.82
C MET A 171 -3.45 -19.29 2.10
N THR A 172 -2.48 -18.51 2.57
CA THR A 172 -2.68 -17.61 3.72
C THR A 172 -3.78 -16.58 3.42
N PRO A 173 -4.56 -16.11 4.40
CA PRO A 173 -5.57 -15.08 4.16
C PRO A 173 -5.03 -13.82 3.45
N GLY A 174 -3.81 -13.39 3.78
CA GLY A 174 -3.16 -12.24 3.15
C GLY A 174 -2.92 -12.38 1.65
N SER A 175 -2.68 -13.60 1.16
CA SER A 175 -2.52 -13.87 -0.28
C SER A 175 -3.86 -14.11 -0.99
N LEU A 176 -4.91 -14.51 -0.26
CA LEU A 176 -6.24 -14.76 -0.82
C LEU A 176 -7.10 -13.51 -0.97
N VAL A 177 -6.98 -12.52 -0.08
CA VAL A 177 -7.76 -11.28 -0.17
C VAL A 177 -7.54 -10.54 -1.51
N PRO A 178 -6.31 -10.32 -1.99
CA PRO A 178 -6.08 -9.71 -3.30
C PRO A 178 -6.63 -10.57 -4.46
N LEU A 179 -6.54 -11.89 -4.35
CA LEU A 179 -7.07 -12.82 -5.34
C LEU A 179 -8.60 -12.72 -5.44
N PHE A 180 -9.31 -12.71 -4.31
CA PHE A 180 -10.77 -12.55 -4.27
C PHE A 180 -11.24 -11.17 -4.74
N ALA A 181 -10.44 -10.12 -4.47
CA ALA A 181 -10.73 -8.77 -4.96
C ALA A 181 -10.52 -8.63 -6.49
N HIS A 182 -9.78 -9.56 -7.11
CA HIS A 182 -9.44 -9.48 -8.52
C HIS A 182 -10.69 -9.58 -9.42
N PRO A 183 -10.86 -8.70 -10.43
CA PRO A 183 -12.07 -8.67 -11.25
C PRO A 183 -12.32 -9.92 -12.08
N LEU A 184 -11.31 -10.76 -12.30
CA LEU A 184 -11.45 -12.06 -13.00
C LEU A 184 -11.58 -13.27 -12.06
N CYS A 185 -11.50 -13.09 -10.73
CA CYS A 185 -11.76 -14.18 -9.79
C CYS A 185 -13.28 -14.36 -9.61
N ARG A 186 -13.79 -15.56 -9.92
CA ARG A 186 -15.22 -15.89 -9.92
C ARG A 186 -15.53 -17.25 -9.30
N LEU A 187 -14.61 -18.22 -9.42
CA LEU A 187 -14.72 -19.55 -8.81
C LEU A 187 -15.98 -20.33 -9.22
N GLY A 188 -16.51 -20.10 -10.42
CA GLY A 188 -17.74 -20.71 -10.92
C GLY A 188 -19.02 -20.19 -10.25
N LEU A 189 -18.93 -19.07 -9.54
CA LEU A 189 -20.05 -18.47 -8.79
C LEU A 189 -20.42 -17.09 -9.36
N PRO A 190 -21.65 -16.61 -9.10
CA PRO A 190 -22.02 -15.23 -9.35
C PRO A 190 -21.08 -14.28 -8.61
N ARG A 191 -20.71 -13.16 -9.25
CA ARG A 191 -19.74 -12.20 -8.68
C ARG A 191 -20.13 -11.70 -7.29
N GLU A 192 -21.42 -11.43 -7.08
CA GLU A 192 -21.94 -10.96 -5.80
C GLU A 192 -21.75 -12.01 -4.70
N GLU A 193 -21.89 -13.29 -5.05
CA GLU A 193 -21.72 -14.39 -4.12
C GLU A 193 -20.24 -14.61 -3.77
N THR A 194 -19.33 -14.56 -4.75
CA THR A 194 -17.88 -14.60 -4.49
C THR A 194 -17.46 -13.46 -3.56
N ALA A 195 -17.93 -12.23 -3.83
CA ALA A 195 -17.62 -11.06 -3.02
C ALA A 195 -18.18 -11.15 -1.59
N ARG A 196 -19.41 -11.65 -1.46
CA ARG A 196 -20.05 -11.88 -0.16
C ARG A 196 -19.32 -12.95 0.64
N GLY A 197 -19.03 -14.10 0.04
CA GLY A 197 -18.31 -15.19 0.70
C GLY A 197 -16.88 -14.79 1.08
N ALA A 198 -16.17 -14.06 0.22
CA ALA A 198 -14.84 -13.51 0.55
C ALA A 198 -14.88 -12.54 1.74
N SER A 199 -15.84 -11.61 1.75
CA SER A 199 -16.03 -10.66 2.87
C SER A 199 -16.41 -11.39 4.17
N ALA A 200 -17.22 -12.43 4.07
CA ALA A 200 -17.65 -13.28 5.17
C ALA A 200 -16.47 -14.08 5.77
N LEU A 201 -15.61 -14.67 4.93
CA LEU A 201 -14.37 -15.30 5.37
C LEU A 201 -13.46 -14.30 6.08
N GLU A 202 -13.26 -13.11 5.49
CA GLU A 202 -12.37 -12.10 6.05
C GLU A 202 -12.84 -11.60 7.43
N ILE A 203 -14.07 -11.12 7.53
CA ILE A 203 -14.63 -10.52 8.76
C ILE A 203 -14.95 -11.61 9.80
N GLY A 204 -15.46 -12.75 9.34
CA GLY A 204 -15.94 -13.84 10.19
C GLY A 204 -14.80 -14.64 10.82
N LEU A 205 -13.74 -14.89 10.06
CA LEU A 205 -12.75 -15.92 10.41
C LEU A 205 -11.30 -15.45 10.46
N TRP A 206 -10.92 -14.39 9.74
CA TRP A 206 -9.50 -14.08 9.53
C TRP A 206 -9.00 -12.84 10.27
N ARG A 207 -9.82 -11.79 10.37
CA ARG A 207 -9.41 -10.56 11.07
C ARG A 207 -9.26 -10.80 12.56
N GLY A 208 -8.11 -10.44 13.15
CA GLY A 208 -7.82 -10.63 14.57
C GLY A 208 -7.61 -12.10 15.00
N GLU A 209 -7.52 -13.03 14.05
CA GLU A 209 -7.33 -14.45 14.34
C GLU A 209 -6.01 -14.97 13.74
N SER A 210 -5.39 -15.92 14.43
CA SER A 210 -4.30 -16.72 13.87
C SER A 210 -4.88 -17.85 13.03
N VAL A 211 -4.62 -17.85 11.73
CA VAL A 211 -5.16 -18.83 10.78
C VAL A 211 -4.05 -19.76 10.31
N GLY A 212 -4.25 -21.07 10.45
CA GLY A 212 -3.32 -22.08 9.97
C GLY A 212 -3.10 -22.00 8.45
N ARG A 213 -1.92 -22.44 7.99
CA ARG A 213 -1.58 -22.44 6.56
C ARG A 213 -2.32 -23.54 5.79
N GLY A 214 -2.50 -23.30 4.49
CA GLY A 214 -3.08 -24.24 3.54
C GLY A 214 -4.59 -24.37 3.65
N LEU A 215 -5.18 -25.15 2.75
CA LEU A 215 -6.62 -25.42 2.75
C LEU A 215 -7.09 -26.05 4.08
N VAL A 216 -6.27 -26.88 4.71
CA VAL A 216 -6.60 -27.50 6.01
C VAL A 216 -6.84 -26.44 7.08
N GLY A 217 -5.90 -25.52 7.28
CA GLY A 217 -6.04 -24.45 8.27
C GLY A 217 -7.24 -23.53 8.00
N LEU A 218 -7.54 -23.25 6.73
CA LEU A 218 -8.74 -22.49 6.36
C LEU A 218 -10.04 -23.22 6.72
N HIS A 219 -10.11 -24.54 6.51
CA HIS A 219 -11.29 -25.34 6.86
C HIS A 219 -11.44 -25.53 8.37
N GLU A 220 -10.33 -25.71 9.10
CA GLU A 220 -10.34 -25.75 10.57
C GLU A 220 -10.90 -24.43 11.12
N GLN A 221 -10.47 -23.30 10.57
CA GLN A 221 -10.97 -22.00 10.97
C GLN A 221 -12.45 -21.80 10.61
N LEU A 222 -12.90 -22.29 9.44
CA LEU A 222 -14.33 -22.31 9.10
C LEU A 222 -15.15 -23.11 10.12
N GLY A 223 -14.60 -24.20 10.68
CA GLY A 223 -15.22 -24.98 11.76
C GLY A 223 -15.44 -24.17 13.05
N ARG A 224 -14.67 -23.09 13.27
CA ARG A 224 -14.79 -22.19 14.42
C ARG A 224 -15.76 -21.03 14.20
N TRP A 225 -16.45 -20.96 13.06
CA TRP A 225 -17.36 -19.87 12.72
C TRP A 225 -18.33 -19.49 13.84
N SER A 226 -19.05 -20.49 14.38
CA SER A 226 -20.07 -20.27 15.42
C SER A 226 -19.44 -19.76 16.73
N GLU A 227 -18.33 -20.34 17.16
CA GLU A 227 -17.56 -19.91 18.33
C GLU A 227 -17.14 -18.43 18.19
N LEU A 228 -16.56 -18.08 17.05
CA LEU A 228 -16.04 -16.73 16.81
C LEU A 228 -17.15 -15.68 16.65
N CYS A 229 -18.28 -16.01 16.02
CA CYS A 229 -19.38 -15.08 15.84
C CYS A 229 -20.21 -14.87 17.12
N THR A 230 -20.27 -15.88 18.00
CA THR A 230 -21.02 -15.82 19.27
C THR A 230 -20.17 -15.44 20.47
N ALA A 231 -18.84 -15.33 20.32
CA ALA A 231 -17.94 -14.93 21.38
C ALA A 231 -18.38 -13.61 22.03
N HIS A 232 -18.29 -13.56 23.36
CA HIS A 232 -18.75 -12.40 24.14
C HIS A 232 -18.11 -11.09 23.65
N HIS A 233 -16.81 -11.14 23.33
CA HIS A 233 -16.02 -10.00 22.88
C HIS A 233 -15.95 -9.85 21.35
N ALA A 234 -16.69 -10.64 20.56
CA ALA A 234 -16.66 -10.50 19.11
C ALA A 234 -17.13 -9.10 18.68
N PRO A 235 -16.45 -8.48 17.70
CA PRO A 235 -16.79 -7.15 17.21
C PRO A 235 -18.16 -7.19 16.50
N GLY A 236 -18.88 -6.05 16.52
CA GLY A 236 -20.20 -5.91 15.94
C GLY A 236 -20.31 -6.37 14.48
N PRO A 237 -19.37 -6.02 13.57
CA PRO A 237 -19.35 -6.55 12.22
C PRO A 237 -19.37 -8.08 12.13
N ARG A 238 -18.59 -8.79 12.96
CA ARG A 238 -18.57 -10.25 13.02
C ARG A 238 -19.89 -10.80 13.54
N LYS A 239 -20.44 -10.22 14.61
CA LYS A 239 -21.74 -10.61 15.20
C LYS A 239 -22.94 -10.41 14.27
N ARG A 240 -22.82 -9.55 13.26
CA ARG A 240 -23.88 -9.27 12.28
C ARG A 240 -23.90 -10.26 11.11
N LEU A 241 -22.89 -11.11 10.98
CA LEU A 241 -22.86 -12.13 9.94
C LEU A 241 -23.99 -13.14 10.17
N SER A 242 -24.68 -13.45 9.08
CA SER A 242 -25.83 -14.34 9.03
C SER A 242 -25.43 -15.77 8.64
N ASP A 243 -26.36 -16.70 8.79
CA ASP A 243 -26.19 -18.09 8.30
C ASP A 243 -25.99 -18.14 6.78
N GLU A 244 -26.54 -17.17 6.05
CA GLU A 244 -26.34 -17.05 4.61
C GLU A 244 -24.91 -16.60 4.27
N ASP A 245 -24.30 -15.75 5.09
CA ASP A 245 -22.88 -15.37 4.97
C ASP A 245 -21.98 -16.57 5.26
N ALA A 246 -22.32 -17.38 6.27
CA ALA A 246 -21.62 -18.62 6.57
C ALA A 246 -21.68 -19.62 5.40
N ALA A 247 -22.86 -19.77 4.78
CA ALA A 247 -23.05 -20.62 3.62
C ALA A 247 -22.25 -20.11 2.40
N ALA A 248 -22.24 -18.80 2.15
CA ALA A 248 -21.44 -18.20 1.08
C ALA A 248 -19.94 -18.39 1.31
N ALA A 249 -19.46 -18.19 2.54
CA ALA A 249 -18.07 -18.44 2.92
C ALA A 249 -17.65 -19.89 2.67
N ALA A 250 -18.50 -20.86 3.06
CA ALA A 250 -18.25 -22.27 2.83
C ALA A 250 -18.20 -22.63 1.33
N ARG A 251 -19.12 -22.08 0.51
CA ARG A 251 -19.12 -22.31 -0.94
C ARG A 251 -17.89 -21.73 -1.63
N VAL A 252 -17.50 -20.50 -1.27
CA VAL A 252 -16.28 -19.87 -1.80
C VAL A 252 -15.03 -20.68 -1.41
N LEU A 253 -14.92 -21.12 -0.15
CA LEU A 253 -13.76 -21.91 0.29
C LEU A 253 -13.71 -23.29 -0.39
N ALA A 254 -14.85 -23.93 -0.58
CA ALA A 254 -14.94 -25.20 -1.32
C ALA A 254 -14.53 -25.03 -2.80
N ALA A 255 -15.07 -24.02 -3.47
CA ALA A 255 -14.75 -23.72 -4.87
C ALA A 255 -13.27 -23.34 -5.05
N LEU A 256 -12.70 -22.59 -4.10
CA LEU A 256 -11.26 -22.31 -4.04
C LEU A 256 -10.45 -23.59 -3.92
N GLY A 257 -10.83 -24.50 -3.02
CA GLY A 257 -10.17 -25.79 -2.85
C GLY A 257 -10.17 -26.62 -4.13
N THR A 258 -11.32 -26.70 -4.82
CA THR A 258 -11.44 -27.39 -6.11
C THR A 258 -10.56 -26.73 -7.18
N ALA A 259 -10.58 -25.41 -7.31
CA ALA A 259 -9.82 -24.69 -8.32
C ALA A 259 -8.29 -24.81 -8.14
N PHE A 260 -7.82 -24.84 -6.88
CA PHE A 260 -6.39 -24.91 -6.57
C PHE A 260 -5.83 -26.34 -6.46
N SER A 261 -6.67 -27.38 -6.40
CA SER A 261 -6.22 -28.78 -6.24
C SER A 261 -5.08 -29.15 -7.20
N PRO A 262 -5.18 -28.91 -8.53
CA PRO A 262 -4.14 -29.31 -9.47
C PRO A 262 -2.79 -28.65 -9.18
N LEU A 263 -2.81 -27.36 -8.83
CA LEU A 263 -1.59 -26.59 -8.56
C LEU A 263 -0.97 -26.97 -7.22
N LEU A 264 -1.78 -27.15 -6.18
CA LEU A 264 -1.29 -27.59 -4.86
C LEU A 264 -0.69 -28.99 -4.94
N GLU A 265 -1.34 -29.94 -5.64
CA GLU A 265 -0.78 -31.27 -5.86
C GLU A 265 0.57 -31.21 -6.57
N ALA A 266 0.70 -30.38 -7.61
CA ALA A 266 1.95 -30.17 -8.33
C ALA A 266 3.07 -29.61 -7.44
N LEU A 267 2.75 -28.74 -6.46
CA LEU A 267 3.72 -28.20 -5.51
C LEU A 267 4.32 -29.26 -4.56
N PHE A 268 3.58 -30.34 -4.25
CA PHE A 268 4.02 -31.38 -3.32
C PHE A 268 4.70 -32.58 -4.00
N VAL A 269 4.81 -32.59 -5.34
CA VAL A 269 5.58 -33.62 -6.06
C VAL A 269 7.07 -33.49 -5.71
N GLN A 270 7.72 -34.60 -5.34
CA GLN A 270 9.14 -34.58 -4.93
C GLN A 270 10.11 -34.10 -6.03
N ALA A 271 9.72 -34.27 -7.30
CA ALA A 271 10.44 -33.80 -8.48
C ALA A 271 9.46 -33.09 -9.42
N PRO A 272 9.06 -31.85 -9.12
CA PRO A 272 8.13 -31.11 -9.95
C PRO A 272 8.84 -30.71 -11.26
N SER A 273 8.19 -30.94 -12.39
CA SER A 273 8.67 -30.44 -13.69
C SER A 273 7.98 -29.12 -14.03
N LEU A 274 8.69 -28.26 -14.77
CA LEU A 274 8.13 -26.99 -15.24
C LEU A 274 6.84 -27.21 -16.04
N ALA A 275 6.76 -28.29 -16.82
CA ALA A 275 5.59 -28.63 -17.61
C ALA A 275 4.37 -28.99 -16.74
N VAL A 276 4.54 -29.81 -15.70
CA VAL A 276 3.45 -30.17 -14.78
C VAL A 276 2.95 -28.93 -14.05
N MET A 277 3.86 -28.10 -13.56
CA MET A 277 3.52 -26.84 -12.87
C MET A 277 2.80 -25.86 -13.79
N THR A 278 3.24 -25.72 -15.04
CA THR A 278 2.62 -24.82 -16.03
C THR A 278 1.22 -25.29 -16.40
N ALA A 279 1.03 -26.59 -16.64
CA ALA A 279 -0.29 -27.16 -16.91
C ALA A 279 -1.24 -26.99 -15.72
N ALA A 280 -0.76 -27.22 -14.50
CA ALA A 280 -1.53 -27.00 -13.29
C ALA A 280 -1.89 -25.52 -13.08
N ALA A 281 -0.96 -24.60 -13.35
CA ALA A 281 -1.21 -23.17 -13.28
C ALA A 281 -2.27 -22.72 -14.30
N ARG A 282 -2.23 -23.23 -15.54
CA ARG A 282 -3.28 -22.98 -16.55
C ARG A 282 -4.64 -23.45 -16.05
N ALA A 283 -4.73 -24.69 -15.58
CA ALA A 283 -5.97 -25.28 -15.09
C ALA A 283 -6.55 -24.51 -13.89
N THR A 284 -5.68 -24.05 -12.97
CA THR A 284 -6.13 -23.24 -11.84
C THR A 284 -6.59 -21.84 -12.26
N VAL A 285 -5.91 -21.18 -13.21
CA VAL A 285 -6.38 -19.88 -13.75
C VAL A 285 -7.73 -20.04 -14.44
N GLU A 286 -7.91 -21.11 -15.21
CA GLU A 286 -9.18 -21.44 -15.84
C GLU A 286 -10.27 -21.58 -14.77
N ALA A 287 -10.09 -22.48 -13.81
CA ALA A 287 -11.05 -22.77 -12.74
C ALA A 287 -11.37 -21.55 -11.86
N VAL A 288 -10.37 -20.74 -11.50
CA VAL A 288 -10.56 -19.52 -10.71
C VAL A 288 -11.38 -18.47 -11.46
N SER A 289 -11.26 -18.45 -12.80
CA SER A 289 -11.92 -17.46 -13.65
C SER A 289 -13.25 -17.89 -14.26
N LEU A 290 -13.72 -19.11 -13.95
CA LEU A 290 -15.04 -19.58 -14.39
C LEU A 290 -16.13 -18.66 -13.84
N ASP A 291 -16.97 -18.11 -14.72
CA ASP A 291 -18.22 -17.45 -14.33
C ASP A 291 -19.33 -18.46 -14.00
N GLU A 292 -20.52 -17.95 -13.68
CA GLU A 292 -21.71 -18.76 -13.35
C GLU A 292 -22.19 -19.67 -14.50
N ASP A 293 -21.83 -19.33 -15.75
CA ASP A 293 -22.12 -20.11 -16.94
C ASP A 293 -21.02 -21.16 -17.24
N GLY A 294 -19.99 -21.25 -16.40
CA GLY A 294 -18.87 -22.17 -16.56
C GLY A 294 -17.89 -21.77 -17.65
N GLN A 295 -17.80 -20.48 -17.99
CA GLN A 295 -16.85 -19.97 -18.96
C GLN A 295 -15.68 -19.24 -18.30
N ALA A 296 -14.47 -19.56 -18.74
CA ALA A 296 -13.25 -18.98 -18.20
C ALA A 296 -13.04 -17.54 -18.68
N CYS A 297 -13.32 -16.58 -17.81
CA CYS A 297 -13.20 -15.15 -18.13
C CYS A 297 -11.75 -14.73 -18.41
N ALA A 298 -10.76 -15.44 -17.88
CA ALA A 298 -9.35 -15.07 -18.01
C ALA A 298 -8.77 -15.19 -19.42
N PHE A 299 -9.46 -15.86 -20.35
CA PHE A 299 -8.98 -16.14 -21.70
C PHE A 299 -9.83 -15.50 -22.81
N ARG A 300 -10.68 -14.52 -22.50
CA ARG A 300 -11.65 -13.93 -23.47
C ARG A 300 -11.11 -12.75 -24.27
N ASP A 301 -10.36 -11.85 -23.63
CA ASP A 301 -9.89 -10.59 -24.23
C ASP A 301 -8.47 -10.74 -24.80
N ALA A 302 -7.93 -9.69 -25.44
CA ALA A 302 -6.59 -9.72 -26.07
C ALA A 302 -5.46 -10.14 -25.10
N ASP A 303 -5.55 -9.77 -23.82
CA ASP A 303 -4.61 -10.24 -22.79
C ASP A 303 -4.85 -11.70 -22.41
N GLY A 304 -6.10 -12.16 -22.43
CA GLY A 304 -6.46 -13.56 -22.26
C GLY A 304 -5.97 -14.45 -23.40
N GLU A 305 -6.11 -14.02 -24.65
CA GLU A 305 -5.54 -14.67 -25.82
C GLU A 305 -4.00 -14.74 -25.73
N ALA A 306 -3.36 -13.63 -25.30
CA ALA A 306 -1.92 -13.60 -25.11
C ALA A 306 -1.45 -14.55 -23.99
N LEU A 307 -2.22 -14.68 -22.91
CA LEU A 307 -1.95 -15.62 -21.82
C LEU A 307 -2.16 -17.07 -22.26
N ALA A 308 -3.24 -17.37 -22.99
CA ALA A 308 -3.48 -18.69 -23.56
C ALA A 308 -2.34 -19.09 -24.51
N GLY A 309 -1.94 -18.18 -25.40
CA GLY A 309 -0.81 -18.39 -26.29
C GLY A 309 0.52 -18.60 -25.55
N LEU A 310 0.75 -17.90 -24.43
CA LEU A 310 1.94 -18.15 -23.59
C LEU A 310 1.93 -19.58 -23.02
N PHE A 311 0.78 -20.05 -22.55
CA PHE A 311 0.66 -21.44 -22.09
C PHE A 311 0.84 -22.46 -23.21
N ASP A 312 0.35 -22.16 -24.42
CA ASP A 312 0.54 -23.02 -25.59
C ASP A 312 2.00 -23.07 -26.02
N ASP A 313 2.71 -21.92 -26.02
CA ASP A 313 4.15 -21.84 -26.30
C ASP A 313 4.95 -22.67 -25.29
N LEU A 314 4.61 -22.59 -24.00
CA LEU A 314 5.24 -23.39 -22.95
C LEU A 314 4.94 -24.89 -23.11
N ALA A 315 3.72 -25.26 -23.48
CA ALA A 315 3.39 -26.66 -23.74
C ALA A 315 4.16 -27.22 -24.94
N ALA A 316 4.31 -26.43 -26.01
CA ALA A 316 5.09 -26.81 -27.18
C ALA A 316 6.60 -26.96 -26.87
N ALA A 317 7.13 -26.14 -25.96
CA ALA A 317 8.54 -26.18 -25.53
C ALA A 317 8.83 -27.26 -24.47
N GLN A 318 7.84 -28.08 -24.07
CA GLN A 318 8.01 -29.14 -23.06
C GLN A 318 9.23 -30.06 -23.29
N PRO A 319 9.56 -30.50 -24.53
CA PRO A 319 10.72 -31.36 -24.77
C PRO A 319 12.06 -30.72 -24.40
N ASP A 320 12.15 -29.39 -24.40
CA ASP A 320 13.37 -28.62 -24.16
C ASP A 320 13.48 -28.13 -22.69
N MET A 321 12.45 -28.38 -21.87
CA MET A 321 12.41 -27.92 -20.48
C MET A 321 13.38 -28.71 -19.59
N PRO A 322 13.96 -28.05 -18.56
CA PRO A 322 14.78 -28.75 -17.57
C PRO A 322 13.95 -29.79 -16.80
N ALA A 323 14.54 -30.97 -16.57
CA ALA A 323 13.89 -32.10 -15.89
C ALA A 323 13.78 -31.94 -14.35
N GLY A 324 14.26 -30.82 -13.79
CA GLY A 324 14.22 -30.54 -12.37
C GLY A 324 14.17 -29.04 -12.07
N GLY A 325 14.06 -28.70 -10.79
CA GLY A 325 13.92 -27.32 -10.32
C GLY A 325 13.19 -27.29 -8.99
N ARG A 326 12.91 -26.09 -8.49
CA ARG A 326 12.04 -25.86 -7.34
C ARG A 326 10.73 -25.24 -7.81
N PRO A 327 9.60 -25.51 -7.15
CA PRO A 327 8.35 -24.85 -7.50
C PRO A 327 8.42 -23.31 -7.48
N ALA A 328 9.20 -22.74 -6.57
CA ALA A 328 9.43 -21.30 -6.52
C ALA A 328 10.11 -20.75 -7.79
N ASP A 329 10.94 -21.55 -8.46
CA ASP A 329 11.61 -21.15 -9.69
C ASP A 329 10.59 -20.96 -10.83
N VAL A 330 9.52 -21.76 -10.85
CA VAL A 330 8.45 -21.66 -11.86
C VAL A 330 7.74 -20.31 -11.78
N VAL A 331 7.51 -19.79 -10.57
CA VAL A 331 6.87 -18.49 -10.40
C VAL A 331 7.77 -17.37 -10.91
N ALA A 332 9.08 -17.42 -10.64
CA ALA A 332 10.03 -16.47 -11.17
C ALA A 332 10.13 -16.53 -12.72
N ILE A 333 10.11 -17.74 -13.29
CA ILE A 333 10.11 -17.96 -14.75
C ILE A 333 8.84 -17.37 -15.38
N LEU A 334 7.67 -17.73 -14.85
CA LEU A 334 6.39 -17.24 -15.38
C LEU A 334 6.28 -15.71 -15.23
N ASP A 335 6.74 -15.12 -14.12
CA ASP A 335 6.72 -13.66 -13.97
C ASP A 335 7.64 -12.97 -15.00
N GLY A 336 8.81 -13.54 -15.29
CA GLY A 336 9.69 -13.07 -16.36
C GLY A 336 9.03 -13.14 -17.74
N LEU A 337 8.41 -14.27 -18.07
CA LEU A 337 7.71 -14.46 -19.35
C LEU A 337 6.49 -13.54 -19.50
N LEU A 338 5.74 -13.30 -18.42
CA LEU A 338 4.64 -12.33 -18.40
C LEU A 338 5.14 -10.90 -18.64
N ALA A 339 6.35 -10.56 -18.20
CA ALA A 339 6.97 -9.26 -18.45
C ALA A 339 7.45 -9.09 -19.91
N GLU A 340 7.85 -10.19 -20.56
CA GLU A 340 8.30 -10.18 -21.96
C GLU A 340 7.16 -10.23 -22.98
N ARG A 341 6.05 -10.91 -22.64
CA ARG A 341 4.88 -11.03 -23.52
C ARG A 341 4.15 -9.70 -23.61
N VAL A 342 4.22 -9.04 -24.76
CA VAL A 342 3.51 -7.78 -25.01
C VAL A 342 2.10 -8.04 -25.52
N VAL A 343 1.10 -7.44 -24.89
CA VAL A 343 -0.30 -7.45 -25.35
C VAL A 343 -0.59 -6.14 -26.07
N LYS A 344 -1.14 -6.24 -27.27
CA LYS A 344 -1.63 -5.10 -28.06
C LYS A 344 -3.15 -5.17 -28.13
N ARG A 345 -3.85 -4.04 -27.95
CA ARG A 345 -5.30 -4.01 -28.17
C ARG A 345 -5.56 -3.94 -29.68
N GLY A 346 -6.38 -4.85 -30.19
CA GLY A 346 -6.90 -4.77 -31.55
C GLY A 346 -8.17 -3.94 -31.59
N GLY A 347 -8.15 -2.78 -32.28
CA GLY A 347 -9.34 -1.96 -32.55
C GLY A 347 -9.79 -1.05 -31.39
N GLY A 348 -10.38 0.11 -31.72
CA GLY A 348 -11.05 0.99 -30.75
C GLY A 348 -10.43 2.36 -30.48
N GLY A 349 -9.23 2.67 -31.00
CA GLY A 349 -8.61 3.98 -30.82
C GLY A 349 -9.23 5.09 -31.68
N HIS A 350 -9.17 6.33 -31.20
CA HIS A 350 -9.57 7.52 -31.93
C HIS A 350 -8.76 7.64 -33.24
N PRO A 351 -9.41 7.77 -34.42
CA PRO A 351 -8.74 7.58 -35.71
C PRO A 351 -7.66 8.62 -36.04
N ARG A 352 -7.66 9.76 -35.33
CA ARG A 352 -6.75 10.89 -35.55
C ARG A 352 -5.70 11.09 -34.44
N VAL A 353 -5.62 10.21 -33.44
CA VAL A 353 -4.59 10.26 -32.39
C VAL A 353 -3.91 8.91 -32.28
N ARG A 354 -2.58 8.90 -32.25
CA ARG A 354 -1.77 7.68 -32.11
C ARG A 354 -0.63 7.85 -31.12
N ILE A 355 -0.20 6.76 -30.49
CA ILE A 355 1.04 6.69 -29.72
C ILE A 355 1.97 5.68 -30.38
N TRP A 356 3.16 6.13 -30.72
CA TRP A 356 4.18 5.37 -31.44
C TRP A 356 5.48 5.25 -30.63
N GLY A 357 6.07 4.06 -30.68
CA GLY A 357 7.49 3.90 -30.40
C GLY A 357 8.36 4.48 -31.53
N LEU A 358 9.66 4.56 -31.29
CA LEU A 358 10.62 5.14 -32.24
C LEU A 358 10.67 4.40 -33.57
N LEU A 359 10.58 3.08 -33.53
CA LEU A 359 10.66 2.24 -34.73
C LEU A 359 9.36 2.31 -35.52
N GLU A 360 8.23 2.25 -34.83
CA GLU A 360 6.88 2.26 -35.41
C GLU A 360 6.56 3.60 -36.08
N ALA A 361 7.08 4.71 -35.55
CA ALA A 361 6.87 6.05 -36.12
C ALA A 361 7.53 6.25 -37.50
N ARG A 362 8.45 5.37 -37.91
CA ARG A 362 9.14 5.53 -39.20
C ARG A 362 8.15 5.41 -40.36
N LEU A 363 8.26 6.34 -41.31
CA LEU A 363 7.41 6.42 -42.51
C LEU A 363 5.92 6.71 -42.21
N LEU A 364 5.57 7.02 -40.97
CA LEU A 364 4.23 7.50 -40.62
C LEU A 364 4.23 9.02 -40.53
N GLU A 365 3.10 9.62 -40.89
CA GLU A 365 2.91 11.06 -40.91
C GLU A 365 1.77 11.48 -39.97
N ALA A 366 1.91 12.65 -39.35
CA ALA A 366 0.88 13.32 -38.59
C ALA A 366 1.06 14.84 -38.72
N ASP A 367 -0.04 15.61 -38.69
CA ASP A 367 0.02 17.06 -38.76
C ASP A 367 0.72 17.69 -37.55
N HIS A 368 0.59 17.05 -36.38
CA HIS A 368 1.25 17.44 -35.15
C HIS A 368 1.94 16.24 -34.48
N VAL A 369 3.26 16.33 -34.33
CA VAL A 369 4.06 15.31 -33.64
C VAL A 369 4.51 15.85 -32.28
N VAL A 370 4.24 15.08 -31.23
CA VAL A 370 4.75 15.33 -29.89
C VAL A 370 5.89 14.36 -29.63
N LEU A 371 7.12 14.85 -29.43
CA LEU A 371 8.23 14.05 -28.94
C LEU A 371 8.25 14.13 -27.43
N GLY A 372 7.93 13.01 -26.77
CA GLY A 372 7.75 12.96 -25.31
C GLY A 372 8.92 12.38 -24.55
N GLY A 373 9.24 12.95 -23.38
CA GLY A 373 10.20 12.39 -22.43
C GLY A 373 11.67 12.66 -22.78
N LEU A 374 12.02 13.83 -23.32
CA LEU A 374 13.39 14.21 -23.71
C LEU A 374 14.35 14.42 -22.51
N ASN A 375 14.52 13.37 -21.72
CA ASN A 375 15.52 13.25 -20.67
C ASN A 375 16.64 12.30 -21.11
N GLU A 376 17.81 12.46 -20.51
CA GLU A 376 18.93 11.53 -20.70
C GLU A 376 18.50 10.11 -20.28
N THR A 377 19.08 9.09 -20.91
CA THR A 377 18.71 7.65 -20.82
C THR A 377 17.37 7.26 -21.45
N VAL A 378 16.47 8.21 -21.71
CA VAL A 378 15.22 8.01 -22.47
C VAL A 378 15.43 8.37 -23.94
N TRP A 379 15.95 9.57 -24.20
CA TRP A 379 16.36 10.03 -25.53
C TRP A 379 17.86 10.40 -25.52
N PRO A 380 18.76 9.60 -26.12
CA PRO A 380 18.53 8.25 -26.63
C PRO A 380 18.34 7.22 -25.50
N PRO A 381 17.69 6.07 -25.78
CA PRO A 381 17.64 4.96 -24.85
C PRO A 381 19.03 4.51 -24.42
N GLN A 382 19.22 4.23 -23.14
CA GLN A 382 20.50 3.76 -22.62
C GLN A 382 20.96 2.49 -23.33
N THR A 383 22.16 2.51 -23.88
CA THR A 383 22.76 1.33 -24.51
C THR A 383 23.21 0.35 -23.43
N THR A 384 22.59 -0.83 -23.38
CA THR A 384 23.07 -1.93 -22.55
C THR A 384 24.18 -2.68 -23.30
N THR A 385 25.25 -3.03 -22.59
CA THR A 385 26.27 -3.94 -23.13
C THR A 385 25.81 -5.37 -22.81
N ASP A 386 25.99 -6.29 -23.76
CA ASP A 386 25.61 -7.70 -23.58
C ASP A 386 26.41 -8.33 -22.43
N ALA A 387 25.78 -9.24 -21.69
CA ALA A 387 26.42 -9.96 -20.59
C ALA A 387 27.45 -11.00 -21.09
N PHE A 388 27.30 -11.49 -22.33
CA PHE A 388 28.16 -12.51 -22.91
C PHE A 388 29.23 -11.96 -23.85
N ILE A 389 28.94 -10.85 -24.55
CA ILE A 389 29.83 -10.30 -25.57
C ILE A 389 30.15 -8.83 -25.26
N ASN A 390 31.34 -8.61 -24.71
CA ASN A 390 31.84 -7.26 -24.44
C ASN A 390 32.19 -6.51 -25.75
N ARG A 391 32.45 -5.19 -25.63
CA ARG A 391 32.71 -4.33 -26.79
C ARG A 391 33.88 -4.81 -27.66
N PRO A 392 35.07 -5.17 -27.12
CA PRO A 392 36.15 -5.74 -27.93
C PRO A 392 35.74 -6.96 -28.76
N MET A 393 35.07 -7.93 -28.13
CA MET A 393 34.63 -9.14 -28.80
C MET A 393 33.63 -8.84 -29.93
N ARG A 394 32.74 -7.87 -29.76
CA ARG A 394 31.80 -7.47 -30.83
C ARG A 394 32.53 -6.90 -32.04
N ALA A 395 33.59 -6.11 -31.81
CA ALA A 395 34.40 -5.56 -32.89
C ALA A 395 35.18 -6.66 -33.64
N GLU A 396 35.80 -7.60 -32.92
CA GLU A 396 36.52 -8.74 -33.51
C GLU A 396 35.59 -9.63 -34.37
N LEU A 397 34.33 -9.79 -33.96
CA LEU A 397 33.31 -10.53 -34.70
C LEU A 397 32.67 -9.72 -35.85
N GLY A 398 33.08 -8.47 -36.07
CA GLY A 398 32.49 -7.60 -37.09
C GLY A 398 31.05 -7.17 -36.80
N LEU A 399 30.58 -7.27 -35.55
CA LEU A 399 29.24 -6.88 -35.14
C LEU A 399 29.15 -5.36 -34.88
N SER A 400 28.04 -4.74 -35.31
CA SER A 400 27.85 -3.27 -35.14
C SER A 400 27.84 -2.86 -33.68
N PRO A 401 28.57 -1.81 -33.24
CA PRO A 401 28.67 -1.39 -31.84
C PRO A 401 27.32 -1.01 -31.21
N PRO A 402 27.12 -1.16 -29.88
CA PRO A 402 25.85 -0.81 -29.21
C PRO A 402 25.42 0.64 -29.44
N GLU A 403 26.40 1.54 -29.55
CA GLU A 403 26.23 2.98 -29.80
C GLU A 403 25.57 3.26 -31.16
N ARG A 404 25.50 2.29 -32.08
CA ARG A 404 24.68 2.37 -33.31
C ARG A 404 23.22 2.73 -33.01
N ARG A 405 22.67 2.24 -31.89
CA ARG A 405 21.30 2.58 -31.47
C ARG A 405 21.14 4.06 -31.15
N VAL A 406 22.20 4.72 -30.67
CA VAL A 406 22.20 6.17 -30.43
C VAL A 406 22.08 6.92 -31.75
N GLY A 407 22.84 6.53 -32.78
CA GLY A 407 22.76 7.17 -34.10
C GLY A 407 21.42 6.93 -34.77
N GLN A 408 20.87 5.72 -34.62
CA GLN A 408 19.52 5.44 -35.07
C GLN A 408 18.47 6.31 -34.36
N THR A 409 18.57 6.47 -33.04
CA THR A 409 17.63 7.33 -32.30
C THR A 409 17.80 8.80 -32.69
N ALA A 410 19.03 9.26 -32.92
CA ALA A 410 19.29 10.61 -33.40
C ALA A 410 18.70 10.83 -34.81
N HIS A 411 18.74 9.81 -35.66
CA HIS A 411 18.08 9.81 -36.96
C HIS A 411 16.56 9.92 -36.80
N ASP A 412 15.96 9.07 -35.97
CA ASP A 412 14.52 9.05 -35.71
C ASP A 412 14.05 10.40 -35.12
N PHE A 413 14.84 11.00 -34.19
CA PHE A 413 14.62 12.34 -33.66
C PHE A 413 14.65 13.43 -34.75
N SER A 414 15.64 13.37 -35.65
CA SER A 414 15.78 14.33 -36.75
C SER A 414 14.64 14.23 -37.75
N MET A 415 14.20 13.00 -38.07
CA MET A 415 13.07 12.75 -38.95
C MET A 415 11.76 13.22 -38.33
N ALA A 416 11.52 12.94 -37.05
CA ALA A 416 10.29 13.36 -36.38
C ALA A 416 10.20 14.89 -36.22
N LEU A 417 11.33 15.58 -36.02
CA LEU A 417 11.36 17.04 -36.01
C LEU A 417 10.98 17.66 -37.37
N ALA A 418 11.05 16.92 -38.47
CA ALA A 418 10.62 17.40 -39.77
C ALA A 418 9.09 17.44 -39.94
N ALA A 419 8.28 17.05 -38.95
CA ALA A 419 6.82 17.17 -39.04
C ALA A 419 6.33 18.64 -39.13
N PRO A 420 5.13 18.90 -39.67
CA PRO A 420 4.65 20.27 -39.87
C PRO A 420 4.58 21.09 -38.56
N CYS A 421 4.00 20.50 -37.51
CA CYS A 421 3.95 21.05 -36.16
C CYS A 421 4.61 20.09 -35.17
N VAL A 422 5.46 20.60 -34.27
CA VAL A 422 6.21 19.78 -33.31
C VAL A 422 6.12 20.33 -31.90
N THR A 423 5.86 19.46 -30.93
CA THR A 423 6.02 19.76 -29.50
C THR A 423 7.07 18.83 -28.88
N LEU A 424 8.11 19.40 -28.28
CA LEU A 424 9.12 18.64 -27.52
C LEU A 424 8.82 18.77 -26.03
N THR A 425 8.76 17.66 -25.30
CA THR A 425 8.49 17.69 -23.85
C THR A 425 9.56 16.99 -23.02
N ARG A 426 9.78 17.48 -21.80
CA ARG A 426 10.52 16.77 -20.75
C ARG A 426 9.99 17.09 -19.36
N ALA A 427 10.03 16.12 -18.45
CA ALA A 427 9.85 16.32 -17.01
C ALA A 427 11.18 16.63 -16.32
N ARG A 428 11.21 17.60 -15.40
CA ARG A 428 12.38 17.95 -14.55
C ARG A 428 12.60 16.97 -13.40
N LYS A 429 11.57 16.23 -12.99
CA LYS A 429 11.64 15.20 -11.95
C LYS A 429 11.04 13.90 -12.42
N ALA A 430 11.68 12.79 -12.05
CA ALA A 430 11.16 11.43 -12.20
C ALA A 430 11.19 10.76 -10.82
N GLY A 431 10.03 10.36 -10.32
CA GLY A 431 9.86 10.05 -8.90
C GLY A 431 10.30 11.22 -8.00
N GLU A 432 11.22 10.97 -7.08
CA GLU A 432 11.76 11.99 -6.15
C GLU A 432 13.06 12.64 -6.65
N SER A 433 13.60 12.21 -7.81
CA SER A 433 14.90 12.62 -8.32
C SER A 433 14.81 13.65 -9.45
N GLU A 434 15.76 14.58 -9.52
CA GLU A 434 15.90 15.48 -10.68
C GLU A 434 16.40 14.71 -11.91
N THR A 435 15.92 15.10 -13.09
CA THR A 435 16.31 14.51 -14.37
C THR A 435 17.30 15.40 -15.11
N ILE A 436 18.19 14.76 -15.88
CA ILE A 436 19.08 15.45 -16.81
C ILE A 436 18.37 15.57 -18.16
N ALA A 437 18.40 16.76 -18.78
CA ALA A 437 17.85 16.95 -20.12
C ALA A 437 18.56 16.05 -21.13
N SER A 438 17.81 15.50 -22.10
CA SER A 438 18.39 14.73 -23.21
C SER A 438 19.53 15.49 -23.86
N ARG A 439 20.62 14.80 -24.21
CA ARG A 439 21.68 15.37 -25.06
C ARG A 439 21.14 15.98 -26.36
N PHE A 440 20.04 15.49 -26.94
CA PHE A 440 19.44 16.07 -28.15
C PHE A 440 18.78 17.43 -27.86
N TRP A 441 18.09 17.53 -26.73
CA TRP A 441 17.55 18.80 -26.23
C TRP A 441 18.65 19.82 -25.99
N GLN A 442 19.72 19.42 -25.28
CA GLN A 442 20.85 20.29 -24.97
C GLN A 442 21.57 20.79 -26.23
N ARG A 443 21.78 19.91 -27.21
CA ARG A 443 22.42 20.26 -28.48
C ARG A 443 21.56 21.21 -29.32
N LEU A 444 20.24 20.95 -29.38
CA LEU A 444 19.30 21.86 -30.04
C LEU A 444 19.28 23.23 -29.37
N GLN A 445 19.28 23.27 -28.03
CA GLN A 445 19.35 24.50 -27.25
C GLN A 445 20.64 25.28 -27.53
N ALA A 446 21.79 24.59 -27.57
CA ALA A 446 23.08 25.22 -27.77
C ALA A 446 23.20 25.90 -29.14
N VAL A 447 22.60 25.34 -30.19
CA VAL A 447 22.65 25.93 -31.53
C VAL A 447 21.55 26.96 -31.82
N THR A 448 20.60 27.13 -30.90
CA THR A 448 19.45 28.03 -31.08
C THR A 448 19.70 29.36 -30.38
N PRO A 449 19.50 30.52 -31.04
CA PRO A 449 19.54 31.81 -30.38
C PRO A 449 18.58 31.89 -29.18
N ALA A 450 19.06 32.41 -28.05
CA ALA A 450 18.30 32.45 -26.80
C ALA A 450 16.89 33.07 -26.89
N PRO A 451 16.64 34.15 -27.67
CA PRO A 451 15.29 34.69 -27.84
C PRO A 451 14.33 33.70 -28.49
N VAL A 452 14.77 32.98 -29.52
CA VAL A 452 13.97 32.00 -30.26
C VAL A 452 13.63 30.80 -29.38
N TRP A 453 14.61 30.31 -28.62
CA TRP A 453 14.40 29.24 -27.64
C TRP A 453 13.42 29.66 -26.53
N GLY A 454 13.58 30.88 -26.01
CA GLY A 454 12.70 31.45 -24.98
C GLY A 454 11.26 31.59 -25.46
N GLU A 455 11.04 32.00 -26.71
CA GLU A 455 9.70 32.08 -27.31
C GLU A 455 9.06 30.69 -27.46
N ALA A 456 9.83 29.68 -27.89
CA ALA A 456 9.34 28.32 -28.00
C ALA A 456 8.95 27.70 -26.64
N LEU A 457 9.71 28.02 -25.58
CA LEU A 457 9.34 27.70 -24.20
C LEU A 457 8.08 28.45 -23.75
N ALA A 458 7.95 29.73 -24.10
CA ALA A 458 6.76 30.51 -23.76
C ALA A 458 5.49 29.94 -24.42
N ARG A 459 5.58 29.46 -25.67
CA ARG A 459 4.49 28.74 -26.35
C ARG A 459 4.11 27.46 -25.59
N GLY A 460 5.08 26.68 -25.13
CA GLY A 460 4.83 25.44 -24.38
C GLY A 460 4.33 25.66 -22.95
N LYS A 461 4.69 26.76 -22.28
CA LYS A 461 4.16 27.12 -20.95
C LYS A 461 2.64 27.22 -20.91
N ARG A 462 1.97 27.47 -22.05
CA ARG A 462 0.52 27.43 -22.15
C ARG A 462 -0.03 26.05 -21.79
N LEU A 463 0.63 24.98 -22.22
CA LEU A 463 0.21 23.60 -21.98
C LEU A 463 0.36 23.23 -20.50
N THR A 464 1.49 23.58 -19.87
CA THR A 464 1.67 23.35 -18.42
C THR A 464 0.74 24.22 -17.57
N ALA A 465 0.47 25.46 -17.98
CA ALA A 465 -0.53 26.28 -17.29
C ALA A 465 -1.94 25.68 -17.36
N LEU A 466 -2.34 25.11 -18.52
CA LEU A 466 -3.60 24.38 -18.64
C LEU A 466 -3.59 23.10 -17.80
N ALA A 467 -2.49 22.34 -17.79
CA ALA A 467 -2.31 21.16 -16.96
C ALA A 467 -2.45 21.49 -15.47
N GLY A 468 -1.82 22.58 -15.01
CA GLY A 468 -1.94 23.08 -13.64
C GLY A 468 -3.37 23.48 -13.27
N ARG A 469 -4.11 24.11 -14.19
CA ARG A 469 -5.53 24.44 -13.98
C ARG A 469 -6.44 23.21 -13.90
N LEU A 470 -6.18 22.20 -14.72
CA LEU A 470 -6.93 20.93 -14.71
C LEU A 470 -6.60 20.05 -13.51
N SER A 471 -5.39 20.17 -12.97
CA SER A 471 -4.92 19.44 -11.79
C SER A 471 -5.14 20.19 -10.48
N ALA A 472 -5.60 21.44 -10.53
CA ALA A 472 -5.84 22.24 -9.34
C ALA A 472 -6.87 21.52 -8.46
N PRO A 473 -6.52 21.16 -7.21
CA PRO A 473 -7.48 20.55 -6.31
C PRO A 473 -8.59 21.57 -6.03
N THR A 474 -9.82 21.08 -5.88
CA THR A 474 -10.90 21.89 -5.32
C THR A 474 -10.43 22.46 -3.98
N PRO A 475 -10.61 23.77 -3.70
CA PRO A 475 -10.21 24.35 -2.42
C PRO A 475 -10.75 23.52 -1.25
N VAL A 476 -9.85 22.94 -0.47
CA VAL A 476 -10.20 22.13 0.70
C VAL A 476 -10.45 23.08 1.86
N ARG A 477 -11.63 22.97 2.49
CA ARG A 477 -11.92 23.68 3.74
C ARG A 477 -11.48 22.79 4.91
N PRO A 478 -10.54 23.24 5.77
CA PRO A 478 -10.17 22.49 6.97
C PRO A 478 -11.40 22.23 7.84
N VAL A 479 -11.55 21.01 8.34
CA VAL A 479 -12.64 20.67 9.25
C VAL A 479 -12.18 20.86 10.69
N GLY A 480 -12.99 21.57 11.47
CA GLY A 480 -12.73 21.76 12.89
C GLY A 480 -12.79 20.45 13.68
N ARG A 481 -12.12 20.45 14.83
CA ARG A 481 -12.11 19.32 15.77
C ARG A 481 -13.54 18.87 16.10
N PRO A 482 -13.89 17.58 15.94
CA PRO A 482 -15.25 17.11 16.15
C PRO A 482 -15.65 17.18 17.63
N ALA A 483 -16.83 17.74 17.87
CA ALA A 483 -17.45 17.91 19.19
C ALA A 483 -18.96 17.59 19.15
N PRO A 484 -19.37 16.35 18.79
CA PRO A 484 -20.78 15.98 18.69
C PRO A 484 -21.51 16.06 20.05
N LYS A 485 -22.76 16.50 19.99
CA LYS A 485 -23.72 16.54 21.12
C LYS A 485 -24.95 15.68 20.79
N PRO A 486 -24.81 14.34 20.83
CA PRO A 486 -25.90 13.44 20.48
C PRO A 486 -27.08 13.59 21.45
N PRO A 487 -28.33 13.40 20.98
CA PRO A 487 -29.51 13.45 21.83
C PRO A 487 -29.37 12.56 23.07
N ARG A 488 -29.83 13.06 24.23
CA ARG A 488 -29.76 12.36 25.53
C ARG A 488 -30.31 10.93 25.54
N ALA A 489 -31.23 10.62 24.63
CA ALA A 489 -31.85 9.31 24.48
C ALA A 489 -30.89 8.25 23.89
N LEU A 490 -29.88 8.68 23.13
CA LEU A 490 -28.89 7.81 22.49
C LEU A 490 -27.62 7.65 23.34
N GLN A 491 -27.42 8.50 24.34
CA GLN A 491 -26.23 8.45 25.19
C GLN A 491 -26.25 7.22 26.11
N PRO A 492 -25.10 6.57 26.34
CA PRO A 492 -25.03 5.33 27.12
C PRO A 492 -25.45 5.56 28.58
N LEU A 493 -26.23 4.61 29.11
CA LEU A 493 -26.59 4.51 30.53
C LEU A 493 -25.84 3.37 31.23
N SER A 494 -24.83 2.80 30.56
CA SER A 494 -23.97 1.75 31.07
C SER A 494 -22.54 2.02 30.64
N LEU A 495 -21.65 2.18 31.62
CA LEU A 495 -20.22 2.41 31.43
C LEU A 495 -19.43 1.42 32.26
N SER A 496 -18.36 0.86 31.69
CA SER A 496 -17.34 0.17 32.46
C SER A 496 -16.35 1.18 33.06
N VAL A 497 -15.63 0.79 34.10
CA VAL A 497 -14.51 1.58 34.64
C VAL A 497 -13.45 1.90 33.58
N THR A 498 -13.22 1.01 32.61
CA THR A 498 -12.32 1.24 31.47
C THR A 498 -12.90 2.26 30.48
N ASP A 499 -14.21 2.27 30.27
CA ASP A 499 -14.86 3.29 29.45
C ASP A 499 -14.69 4.68 30.05
N VAL A 500 -14.63 4.80 31.38
CA VAL A 500 -14.45 6.09 32.08
C VAL A 500 -13.07 6.70 31.77
N GLU A 501 -12.02 5.90 31.76
CA GLU A 501 -10.68 6.36 31.34
C GLU A 501 -10.72 6.89 29.90
N THR A 502 -11.39 6.16 29.01
CA THR A 502 -11.57 6.56 27.60
C THR A 502 -12.40 7.84 27.49
N LEU A 503 -13.47 7.96 28.29
CA LEU A 503 -14.34 9.14 28.32
C LEU A 503 -13.58 10.40 28.75
N TYR A 504 -12.65 10.30 29.69
CA TYR A 504 -11.84 11.46 30.08
C TYR A 504 -10.77 11.85 29.05
N ARG A 505 -10.14 10.87 28.41
CA ARG A 505 -9.06 11.13 27.43
C ARG A 505 -9.60 11.53 26.07
N ASP A 506 -10.57 10.78 25.57
CA ASP A 506 -11.12 10.91 24.23
C ASP A 506 -12.62 10.50 24.21
N PRO A 507 -13.52 11.38 24.68
CA PRO A 507 -14.96 11.16 24.64
C PRO A 507 -15.49 10.72 23.27
N TYR A 508 -14.86 11.17 22.18
CA TYR A 508 -15.29 10.81 20.83
C TYR A 508 -15.24 9.31 20.55
N GLN A 509 -14.35 8.56 21.21
CA GLN A 509 -14.33 7.09 21.08
C GLN A 509 -15.59 6.45 21.68
N ILE A 510 -16.08 6.99 22.80
CA ILE A 510 -17.35 6.55 23.38
C ILE A 510 -18.51 6.90 22.45
N HIS A 511 -18.45 8.06 21.79
CA HIS A 511 -19.43 8.44 20.76
C HIS A 511 -19.41 7.45 19.58
N ALA A 512 -18.25 7.20 18.97
CA ALA A 512 -18.14 6.29 17.84
C ALA A 512 -18.55 4.85 18.20
N ARG A 513 -18.03 4.31 19.31
CA ARG A 513 -18.24 2.91 19.70
C ARG A 513 -19.62 2.66 20.29
N LYS A 514 -20.07 3.47 21.26
CA LYS A 514 -21.32 3.19 22.00
C LYS A 514 -22.55 3.88 21.43
N ILE A 515 -22.39 5.00 20.71
CA ILE A 515 -23.52 5.76 20.16
C ILE A 515 -23.70 5.46 18.67
N LEU A 516 -22.63 5.57 17.86
CA LEU A 516 -22.67 5.22 16.43
C LEU A 516 -22.57 3.71 16.17
N LYS A 517 -22.16 2.92 17.17
CA LYS A 517 -22.00 1.46 17.08
C LYS A 517 -21.01 1.03 16.00
N LEU A 518 -19.95 1.83 15.85
CA LEU A 518 -18.84 1.56 14.97
C LEU A 518 -17.77 0.83 15.79
N ASP A 519 -17.56 -0.44 15.50
CA ASP A 519 -16.41 -1.17 16.01
C ASP A 519 -15.30 -1.15 14.96
N ALA A 520 -14.06 -0.96 15.42
CA ALA A 520 -12.91 -1.15 14.58
C ALA A 520 -12.78 -2.64 14.21
N LEU A 521 -12.42 -2.90 12.96
CA LEU A 521 -12.01 -4.23 12.53
C LEU A 521 -10.56 -4.44 12.90
N ASP A 522 -10.25 -5.60 13.47
CA ASP A 522 -8.88 -6.03 13.72
C ASP A 522 -8.11 -6.21 12.39
N GLY A 523 -6.78 -6.18 12.42
CA GLY A 523 -5.95 -6.40 11.25
C GLY A 523 -6.18 -7.77 10.61
N LEU A 524 -5.85 -7.88 9.33
CA LEU A 524 -5.89 -9.16 8.61
C LEU A 524 -4.68 -9.99 9.02
N VAL A 525 -4.90 -11.12 9.73
CA VAL A 525 -3.86 -12.04 10.23
C VAL A 525 -2.69 -11.29 10.86
N GLU A 526 -2.83 -10.97 12.14
CA GLU A 526 -1.75 -10.34 12.89
C GLU A 526 -0.83 -11.40 13.51
N ASP A 527 0.48 -11.23 13.34
CA ASP A 527 1.44 -11.97 14.15
C ASP A 527 1.16 -11.68 15.63
N PRO A 528 1.27 -12.67 16.53
CA PRO A 528 0.95 -12.48 17.94
C PRO A 528 1.69 -11.28 18.54
N SER A 529 0.91 -10.33 19.04
CA SER A 529 1.36 -9.00 19.44
C SER A 529 1.81 -8.96 20.90
N ALA A 530 2.33 -7.80 21.33
CA ALA A 530 2.60 -7.56 22.74
C ALA A 530 1.33 -7.59 23.61
N GLN A 531 0.17 -7.28 23.02
CA GLN A 531 -1.13 -7.36 23.67
C GLN A 531 -1.54 -8.82 23.88
N ASP A 532 -1.33 -9.68 22.88
CA ASP A 532 -1.62 -11.13 22.99
C ASP A 532 -0.76 -11.81 24.05
N ARG A 533 0.52 -11.43 24.13
CA ARG A 533 1.38 -11.86 25.24
C ARG A 533 0.83 -11.41 26.59
N GLY A 534 0.28 -10.19 26.63
CA GLY A 534 -0.37 -9.64 27.82
C GLY A 534 -1.55 -10.50 28.27
N SER A 535 -2.50 -10.72 27.37
CA SER A 535 -3.68 -11.55 27.58
C SER A 535 -3.30 -12.97 27.99
N LEU A 536 -2.29 -13.58 27.34
CA LEU A 536 -1.79 -14.91 27.67
C LEU A 536 -1.25 -15.00 29.10
N LEU A 537 -0.43 -14.03 29.53
CA LEU A 537 0.12 -14.01 30.89
C LEU A 537 -0.96 -13.78 31.94
N HIS A 538 -1.93 -12.91 31.65
CA HIS A 538 -3.09 -12.68 32.52
C HIS A 538 -3.89 -13.96 32.71
N GLU A 539 -4.26 -14.64 31.62
CA GLU A 539 -5.04 -15.88 31.67
C GLU A 539 -4.34 -16.98 32.47
N ILE A 540 -3.01 -17.12 32.34
CA ILE A 540 -2.24 -18.11 33.09
C ILE A 540 -2.29 -17.82 34.60
N VAL A 541 -2.07 -16.56 34.99
CA VAL A 541 -2.10 -16.13 36.40
C VAL A 541 -3.52 -16.22 36.98
N GLU A 542 -4.52 -15.82 36.21
CA GLU A 542 -5.94 -15.97 36.52
C GLU A 542 -6.28 -17.43 36.78
N THR A 543 -5.99 -18.32 35.81
CA THR A 543 -6.30 -19.75 35.90
C THR A 543 -5.66 -20.36 37.13
N PHE A 544 -4.42 -19.99 37.45
CA PHE A 544 -3.73 -20.46 38.65
C PHE A 544 -4.43 -19.99 39.93
N ALA A 545 -4.74 -18.71 40.04
CA ALA A 545 -5.41 -18.13 41.21
C ALA A 545 -6.85 -18.63 41.38
N ALA A 546 -7.57 -18.90 40.29
CA ALA A 546 -8.90 -19.51 40.31
C ALA A 546 -8.84 -20.98 40.79
N THR A 547 -7.83 -21.73 40.33
CA THR A 547 -7.63 -23.14 40.72
C THR A 547 -7.22 -23.28 42.18
N TYR A 548 -6.42 -22.32 42.66
CA TYR A 548 -5.93 -22.28 44.03
C TYR A 548 -6.36 -20.96 44.66
N PRO A 549 -7.60 -20.83 45.18
CA PRO A 549 -8.15 -19.58 45.74
C PRO A 549 -7.87 -19.40 47.24
N GLU A 550 -7.62 -20.47 48.02
CA GLU A 550 -7.35 -20.39 49.46
C GLU A 550 -5.92 -20.78 49.86
N HIS A 551 -5.42 -21.92 49.36
CA HIS A 551 -4.08 -22.43 49.66
C HIS A 551 -3.25 -22.73 48.41
N LEU A 552 -1.95 -22.48 48.48
CA LEU A 552 -1.02 -22.89 47.42
C LEU A 552 -0.77 -24.41 47.48
N PRO A 553 -0.64 -25.09 46.33
CA PRO A 553 -0.27 -26.49 46.29
C PRO A 553 1.22 -26.66 46.64
N ALA A 554 1.61 -27.87 47.06
CA ALA A 554 3.00 -28.16 47.45
C ALA A 554 4.02 -27.90 46.32
N ASP A 555 3.63 -28.10 45.05
CA ASP A 555 4.42 -27.76 43.86
C ASP A 555 3.72 -26.64 43.06
N ALA A 556 3.61 -25.45 43.67
CA ALA A 556 2.98 -24.29 43.05
C ALA A 556 3.63 -23.88 41.72
N HIS A 557 4.96 -23.94 41.66
CA HIS A 557 5.72 -23.60 40.45
C HIS A 557 5.47 -24.58 39.30
N GLY A 558 5.54 -25.90 39.54
CA GLY A 558 5.26 -26.89 38.50
C GLY A 558 3.81 -26.83 38.00
N ARG A 559 2.84 -26.54 38.88
CA ARG A 559 1.43 -26.35 38.49
C ARG A 559 1.20 -25.14 37.60
N LEU A 560 1.86 -24.00 37.90
CA LEU A 560 1.78 -22.82 37.06
C LEU A 560 2.40 -23.05 35.67
N ILE A 561 3.54 -23.76 35.61
CA ILE A 561 4.16 -24.14 34.34
C ILE A 561 3.20 -25.00 33.51
N ALA A 562 2.54 -26.00 34.11
CA ALA A 562 1.59 -26.85 33.40
C ALA A 562 0.39 -26.07 32.81
N ILE A 563 -0.14 -25.08 33.53
CA ILE A 563 -1.16 -24.16 33.01
C ILE A 563 -0.61 -23.37 31.82
N GLY A 564 0.62 -22.85 31.95
CA GLY A 564 1.32 -22.18 30.86
C GLY A 564 1.48 -23.08 29.63
N GLU A 565 1.88 -24.34 29.79
CA GLU A 565 2.04 -25.28 28.67
C GLU A 565 0.73 -25.46 27.89
N GLN A 566 -0.40 -25.55 28.59
CA GLN A 566 -1.71 -25.65 27.97
C GLN A 566 -2.09 -24.36 27.24
N ALA A 567 -1.93 -23.21 27.89
CA ALA A 567 -2.29 -21.90 27.32
C ALA A 567 -1.49 -21.56 26.05
N PHE A 568 -0.21 -21.93 26.01
CA PHE A 568 0.67 -21.73 24.86
C PHE A 568 0.33 -22.62 23.65
N ARG A 569 -0.48 -23.68 23.79
CA ARG A 569 -0.86 -24.54 22.66
C ARG A 569 -1.63 -23.79 21.57
N ARG A 570 -2.33 -22.71 21.91
CA ARG A 570 -3.03 -21.86 20.92
C ARG A 570 -2.09 -21.19 19.92
N PHE A 571 -0.80 -21.10 20.25
CA PHE A 571 0.26 -20.52 19.42
C PHE A 571 1.20 -21.60 18.87
N ALA A 572 0.73 -22.85 18.75
CA ALA A 572 1.56 -23.97 18.26
C ALA A 572 2.11 -23.73 16.84
N ASP A 573 1.34 -23.03 15.99
CA ASP A 573 1.72 -22.70 14.62
C ASP A 573 2.61 -21.45 14.48
N ALA A 574 2.94 -20.80 15.60
CA ALA A 574 3.84 -19.66 15.68
C ALA A 574 5.09 -20.03 16.51
N PRO A 575 6.04 -20.80 15.93
CA PRO A 575 7.19 -21.32 16.68
C PRO A 575 8.05 -20.21 17.30
N GLU A 576 8.14 -19.05 16.67
CA GLU A 576 8.80 -17.85 17.19
C GLU A 576 8.17 -17.34 18.50
N VAL A 577 6.84 -17.39 18.63
CA VAL A 577 6.15 -17.01 19.88
C VAL A 577 6.62 -17.88 21.03
N ARG A 578 6.63 -19.20 20.82
CA ARG A 578 7.13 -20.13 21.84
C ARG A 578 8.61 -19.88 22.13
N ALA A 579 9.44 -19.70 21.10
CA ALA A 579 10.88 -19.48 21.27
C ALA A 579 11.20 -18.23 22.11
N PHE A 580 10.46 -17.13 21.94
CA PHE A 580 10.73 -15.87 22.64
C PHE A 580 9.94 -15.66 23.93
N TRP A 581 8.68 -16.11 23.99
CA TRP A 581 7.81 -15.82 25.12
C TRP A 581 7.91 -16.88 26.21
N TRP A 582 8.12 -18.16 25.85
CA TRP A 582 8.20 -19.25 26.83
C TRP A 582 9.35 -19.06 27.84
N PRO A 583 10.60 -18.75 27.45
CA PRO A 583 11.67 -18.56 28.43
C PRO A 583 11.40 -17.38 29.38
N ARG A 584 10.79 -16.31 28.87
CA ARG A 584 10.40 -15.14 29.67
C ARG A 584 9.25 -15.46 30.63
N PHE A 585 8.30 -16.28 30.19
CA PHE A 585 7.24 -16.79 31.05
C PHE A 585 7.80 -17.61 32.21
N LEU A 586 8.75 -18.52 31.97
CA LEU A 586 9.36 -19.32 33.04
C LEU A 586 10.01 -18.46 34.13
N LEU A 587 10.71 -17.38 33.76
CA LEU A 587 11.25 -16.42 34.72
C LEU A 587 10.14 -15.69 35.50
N THR A 588 9.10 -15.26 34.78
CA THR A 588 7.94 -14.56 35.36
C THR A 588 7.18 -15.48 36.34
N ALA A 589 7.03 -16.76 36.01
CA ALA A 589 6.37 -17.78 36.82
C ALA A 589 7.07 -17.96 38.18
N GLY A 590 8.40 -18.06 38.18
CA GLY A 590 9.19 -18.14 39.42
C GLY A 590 8.98 -16.92 40.32
N HIS A 591 8.99 -15.71 39.76
CA HIS A 591 8.75 -14.48 40.51
C HIS A 591 7.31 -14.35 41.03
N PHE A 592 6.32 -14.77 40.23
CA PHE A 592 4.92 -14.75 40.62
C PHE A 592 4.64 -15.70 41.79
N ILE A 593 5.18 -16.92 41.78
CA ILE A 593 5.01 -17.86 42.90
C ILE A 593 5.67 -17.35 44.18
N ALA A 594 6.90 -16.82 44.10
CA ALA A 594 7.55 -16.21 45.27
C ALA A 594 6.77 -14.99 45.81
N TRP A 595 6.01 -14.30 44.96
CA TRP A 595 5.10 -13.24 45.37
C TRP A 595 3.83 -13.78 46.04
N GLU A 596 3.21 -14.85 45.51
CA GLU A 596 2.10 -15.56 46.15
C GLU A 596 2.45 -16.07 47.55
N GLU A 597 3.58 -16.76 47.69
CA GLU A 597 4.01 -17.39 48.95
C GLU A 597 4.12 -16.38 50.10
N ARG A 598 4.64 -15.17 49.81
CA ARG A 598 4.78 -14.10 50.80
C ARG A 598 3.43 -13.54 51.27
N ARG A 599 2.38 -13.64 50.46
CA ARG A 599 1.08 -12.99 50.73
C ARG A 599 0.06 -13.96 51.27
N ARG A 600 0.11 -15.23 50.85
CA ARG A 600 -0.98 -16.18 51.08
C ARG A 600 -1.32 -16.40 52.55
N GLY A 601 -0.33 -16.32 53.43
CA GLY A 601 -0.53 -16.44 54.87
C GLY A 601 -1.44 -15.38 55.49
N ALA A 602 -1.56 -14.20 54.88
CA ALA A 602 -2.41 -13.10 55.36
C ALA A 602 -3.82 -13.06 54.75
N LEU A 603 -4.09 -13.92 53.77
CA LEU A 603 -5.34 -13.93 53.01
C LEU A 603 -6.29 -15.01 53.55
N ALA A 604 -7.58 -14.71 53.48
CA ALA A 604 -8.64 -15.69 53.63
C ALA A 604 -8.91 -16.37 52.27
N ARG A 605 -9.01 -15.56 51.20
CA ARG A 605 -9.31 -16.05 49.85
C ARG A 605 -8.82 -15.06 48.79
N VAL A 606 -8.46 -15.58 47.62
CA VAL A 606 -8.24 -14.83 46.38
C VAL A 606 -9.41 -15.09 45.45
N ALA A 607 -9.94 -14.02 44.87
CA ALA A 607 -10.91 -14.07 43.79
C ALA A 607 -10.32 -13.38 42.55
N VAL A 608 -10.63 -13.87 41.36
CA VAL A 608 -10.11 -13.33 40.09
C VAL A 608 -11.23 -13.15 39.09
N GLU A 609 -11.07 -12.18 38.19
CA GLU A 609 -12.04 -11.83 37.15
C GLU A 609 -13.47 -11.61 37.68
N VAL A 610 -13.58 -11.06 38.89
CA VAL A 610 -14.87 -10.84 39.58
C VAL A 610 -15.47 -9.49 39.25
N TYR A 611 -16.79 -9.47 39.11
CA TYR A 611 -17.56 -8.28 38.73
C TYR A 611 -18.07 -7.52 39.95
N THR A 612 -18.06 -6.19 39.83
CA THR A 612 -18.72 -5.27 40.75
C THR A 612 -19.51 -4.22 39.96
N GLY A 613 -20.58 -3.68 40.54
CA GLY A 613 -21.35 -2.64 39.88
C GLY A 613 -22.45 -2.04 40.74
N SER A 614 -22.79 -0.79 40.44
CA SER A 614 -23.83 -0.04 41.15
C SER A 614 -24.60 0.88 40.21
N ARG A 615 -25.85 1.19 40.57
CA ARG A 615 -26.67 2.18 39.88
C ARG A 615 -26.58 3.53 40.58
N PHE A 616 -26.36 4.59 39.80
CA PHE A 616 -26.30 5.96 40.28
C PHE A 616 -27.41 6.80 39.64
N PRO A 617 -28.26 7.48 40.43
CA PRO A 617 -29.31 8.33 39.89
C PRO A 617 -28.71 9.54 39.16
N LEU A 618 -29.37 9.94 38.08
CA LEU A 618 -29.05 11.10 37.27
C LEU A 618 -30.17 12.15 37.39
N SER A 619 -29.86 13.41 37.10
CA SER A 619 -30.75 14.56 37.21
C SER A 619 -31.98 14.47 36.30
N ASP A 620 -31.89 13.70 35.22
CA ASP A 620 -32.96 13.48 34.25
C ASP A 620 -33.91 12.32 34.62
N GLY A 621 -33.79 11.78 35.84
CA GLY A 621 -34.61 10.69 36.35
C GLY A 621 -34.17 9.30 35.88
N LYS A 622 -33.11 9.19 35.09
CA LYS A 622 -32.50 7.89 34.75
C LYS A 622 -31.44 7.49 35.76
N SER A 623 -30.87 6.30 35.57
CA SER A 623 -29.72 5.85 36.35
C SER A 623 -28.60 5.37 35.45
N LEU A 624 -27.37 5.78 35.78
CA LEU A 624 -26.15 5.24 35.20
C LEU A 624 -25.81 3.92 35.89
N TRP A 625 -25.67 2.86 35.13
CA TRP A 625 -25.01 1.64 35.58
C TRP A 625 -23.50 1.79 35.38
N LEU A 626 -22.74 1.73 36.47
CA LEU A 626 -21.29 1.69 36.43
C LEU A 626 -20.85 0.32 36.90
N SER A 627 -19.99 -0.34 36.12
CA SER A 627 -19.47 -1.67 36.44
C SER A 627 -17.97 -1.76 36.27
N GLY A 628 -17.33 -2.59 37.07
CA GLY A 628 -15.92 -2.93 36.96
C GLY A 628 -15.69 -4.43 37.01
N LYS A 629 -14.58 -4.87 36.44
CA LYS A 629 -14.09 -6.24 36.54
C LYS A 629 -12.67 -6.15 37.07
N ALA A 630 -12.44 -6.69 38.26
CA ALA A 630 -11.13 -6.68 38.87
C ALA A 630 -10.37 -7.96 38.48
N ASP A 631 -9.15 -7.81 37.95
CA ASP A 631 -8.28 -8.95 37.61
C ASP A 631 -8.08 -9.85 38.84
N ARG A 632 -7.78 -9.26 39.99
CA ARG A 632 -7.58 -9.96 41.26
C ARG A 632 -8.07 -9.16 42.45
N VAL A 633 -8.83 -9.82 43.32
CA VAL A 633 -9.30 -9.33 44.62
C VAL A 633 -8.79 -10.26 45.71
N GLU A 634 -7.99 -9.73 46.62
CA GLU A 634 -7.54 -10.45 47.79
C GLU A 634 -8.41 -10.09 48.99
N ILE A 635 -9.03 -11.10 49.60
CA ILE A 635 -9.85 -10.97 50.80
C ILE A 635 -8.94 -11.32 51.98
N THR A 636 -8.63 -10.34 52.82
CA THR A 636 -7.77 -10.54 54.00
C THR A 636 -8.53 -11.25 55.13
N ARG A 637 -7.81 -11.79 56.12
CA ARG A 637 -8.41 -12.47 57.29
C ARG A 637 -9.12 -11.51 58.24
N GLU A 638 -8.66 -10.26 58.29
CA GLU A 638 -9.46 -9.13 58.74
C GLU A 638 -10.29 -8.68 57.54
N PRO A 639 -11.63 -8.62 57.57
CA PRO A 639 -12.49 -8.51 56.37
C PRO A 639 -12.32 -7.17 55.63
N LYS A 640 -11.24 -7.06 54.87
CA LYS A 640 -10.84 -5.94 54.01
C LYS A 640 -10.42 -6.51 52.66
N LEU A 641 -10.47 -5.65 51.63
CA LEU A 641 -10.12 -6.03 50.27
C LEU A 641 -8.83 -5.36 49.82
N ARG A 642 -8.04 -6.08 49.02
CA ARG A 642 -6.99 -5.51 48.18
C ARG A 642 -7.32 -5.78 46.73
N ILE A 643 -7.36 -4.75 45.90
CA ILE A 643 -7.61 -4.89 44.46
C ILE A 643 -6.29 -4.76 43.72
N ILE A 644 -5.98 -5.72 42.87
CA ILE A 644 -4.74 -5.81 42.13
C ILE A 644 -5.08 -5.91 40.65
N ASP A 645 -4.55 -4.98 39.88
CA ASP A 645 -4.61 -4.99 38.42
C ASP A 645 -3.24 -5.40 37.87
N PHE A 646 -3.22 -6.44 37.04
CA PHE A 646 -1.99 -6.89 36.42
C PHE A 646 -1.70 -6.06 35.17
N LYS A 647 -0.43 -5.73 34.94
CA LYS A 647 0.01 -5.02 33.73
C LYS A 647 1.26 -5.66 33.16
N THR A 648 1.31 -5.85 31.85
CA THR A 648 2.55 -6.23 31.15
C THR A 648 3.38 -5.01 30.73
N GLY A 649 2.70 -3.87 30.55
CA GLY A 649 3.31 -2.56 30.28
C GLY A 649 3.69 -1.78 31.54
N SER A 650 3.99 -0.49 31.36
CA SER A 650 4.22 0.42 32.49
C SER A 650 2.88 0.83 33.10
N PRO A 651 2.69 0.70 34.42
CA PRO A 651 1.45 1.12 35.07
C PRO A 651 1.28 2.66 35.02
N PRO A 652 0.04 3.16 35.18
CA PRO A 652 -0.20 4.59 35.34
C PRO A 652 0.61 5.19 36.49
N SER A 653 1.03 6.44 36.34
CA SER A 653 1.70 7.16 37.42
C SER A 653 0.71 7.58 38.51
N LYS A 654 1.18 7.71 39.76
CA LYS A 654 0.39 8.21 40.90
C LYS A 654 -0.34 9.52 40.57
N ALA A 655 0.36 10.47 39.95
CA ALA A 655 -0.23 11.75 39.55
C ALA A 655 -1.35 11.61 38.50
N GLN A 656 -1.30 10.61 37.61
CA GLN A 656 -2.39 10.34 36.67
C GLN A 656 -3.62 9.76 37.36
N VAL A 657 -3.40 8.89 38.35
CA VAL A 657 -4.50 8.32 39.15
C VAL A 657 -5.14 9.43 39.98
N GLU A 658 -4.36 10.21 40.75
CA GLU A 658 -4.85 11.32 41.59
C GLU A 658 -5.66 12.38 40.85
N LYS A 659 -5.25 12.69 39.61
CA LYS A 659 -5.97 13.64 38.76
C LYS A 659 -7.23 13.04 38.11
N GLY A 660 -7.44 11.73 38.22
CA GLY A 660 -8.60 11.02 37.67
C GLY A 660 -8.46 10.60 36.20
N PHE A 661 -7.25 10.62 35.63
CA PHE A 661 -6.98 10.19 34.25
C PHE A 661 -6.76 8.68 34.10
N ALA A 662 -6.62 7.96 35.22
CA ALA A 662 -6.61 6.50 35.29
C ALA A 662 -7.45 6.04 36.51
N PRO A 663 -8.78 6.27 36.51
CA PRO A 663 -9.61 6.11 37.70
C PRO A 663 -10.06 4.66 37.94
N GLN A 664 -9.61 3.69 37.13
CA GLN A 664 -10.07 2.30 37.15
C GLN A 664 -10.08 1.69 38.57
N LEU A 665 -8.90 1.56 39.19
CA LEU A 665 -8.76 0.94 40.52
C LEU A 665 -9.52 1.72 41.61
N THR A 666 -9.55 3.05 41.53
CA THR A 666 -10.29 3.88 42.50
C THR A 666 -11.81 3.70 42.36
N LEU A 667 -12.33 3.57 41.15
CA LEU A 667 -13.76 3.32 40.92
C LEU A 667 -14.14 1.90 41.28
N GLU A 668 -13.29 0.91 40.99
CA GLU A 668 -13.48 -0.48 41.46
C GLU A 668 -13.51 -0.53 42.99
N ALA A 669 -12.64 0.22 43.66
CA ALA A 669 -12.64 0.30 45.12
C ALA A 669 -13.94 0.90 45.68
N GLU A 670 -14.44 1.97 45.06
CA GLU A 670 -15.72 2.59 45.42
C GLU A 670 -16.91 1.63 45.23
N LEU A 671 -16.95 0.92 44.10
CA LEU A 671 -17.99 -0.05 43.79
C LEU A 671 -17.92 -1.26 44.73
N ALA A 672 -16.73 -1.77 45.04
CA ALA A 672 -16.52 -2.86 45.97
C ALA A 672 -16.97 -2.50 47.40
N ALA A 673 -16.70 -1.27 47.85
CA ALA A 673 -17.16 -0.80 49.17
C ALA A 673 -18.69 -0.72 49.26
N ARG A 674 -19.39 -0.42 48.15
CA ARG A 674 -20.85 -0.26 48.11
C ARG A 674 -21.62 -1.54 47.83
N SER A 675 -21.10 -2.38 46.93
CA SER A 675 -21.81 -3.52 46.36
C SER A 675 -21.06 -4.85 46.49
N GLY A 676 -19.79 -4.81 46.89
CA GLY A 676 -18.94 -6.00 46.92
C GLY A 676 -18.58 -6.49 45.53
N PHE A 677 -18.11 -7.74 45.47
CA PHE A 677 -17.86 -8.48 44.23
C PHE A 677 -18.79 -9.69 44.16
N GLU A 678 -19.51 -9.81 43.05
CA GLU A 678 -20.51 -10.85 42.83
C GLU A 678 -19.91 -12.25 43.04
N GLY A 679 -20.54 -13.08 43.87
CA GLY A 679 -20.10 -14.44 44.17
C GLY A 679 -18.83 -14.58 45.00
N ALA A 680 -18.14 -13.48 45.32
CA ALA A 680 -16.88 -13.50 46.07
C ALA A 680 -17.01 -12.90 47.48
N VAL A 681 -17.52 -11.67 47.59
CA VAL A 681 -17.59 -10.94 48.86
C VAL A 681 -18.68 -9.86 48.80
N GLY A 682 -19.40 -9.65 49.90
CA GLY A 682 -20.34 -8.53 50.04
C GLY A 682 -19.66 -7.17 50.15
N PRO A 683 -20.43 -6.08 50.36
CA PRO A 683 -19.88 -4.73 50.57
C PRO A 683 -18.81 -4.72 51.65
N THR A 684 -17.57 -4.40 51.27
CA THR A 684 -16.40 -4.54 52.16
C THR A 684 -15.40 -3.41 51.89
N PRO A 685 -14.81 -2.79 52.94
CA PRO A 685 -13.81 -1.74 52.77
C PRO A 685 -12.58 -2.23 51.99
N VAL A 686 -12.07 -1.38 51.09
CA VAL A 686 -10.84 -1.64 50.34
C VAL A 686 -9.67 -0.96 51.05
N GLU A 687 -8.70 -1.75 51.51
CA GLU A 687 -7.53 -1.20 52.23
C GLU A 687 -6.42 -0.73 51.29
N ALA A 688 -6.30 -1.36 50.11
CA ALA A 688 -5.23 -1.07 49.17
C ALA A 688 -5.64 -1.40 47.74
N VAL A 689 -5.15 -0.59 46.81
CA VAL A 689 -5.21 -0.82 45.37
C VAL A 689 -3.79 -0.82 44.82
N LEU A 690 -3.45 -1.77 43.95
CA LEU A 690 -2.08 -1.95 43.46
C LEU A 690 -2.06 -2.27 41.96
N TYR A 691 -1.08 -1.71 41.27
CA TYR A 691 -0.70 -2.19 39.94
C TYR A 691 0.47 -3.17 40.06
N MET A 692 0.31 -4.39 39.55
CA MET A 692 1.36 -5.41 39.57
C MET A 692 1.90 -5.67 38.16
N LYS A 693 3.20 -5.44 37.95
CA LYS A 693 3.81 -5.65 36.63
C LYS A 693 4.22 -7.11 36.43
N LEU A 694 3.57 -7.81 35.50
CA LEU A 694 3.96 -9.17 35.08
C LEU A 694 5.21 -9.08 34.19
N HIS A 695 6.38 -9.03 34.81
CA HIS A 695 7.66 -8.87 34.13
C HIS A 695 8.66 -9.98 34.48
N HIS A 696 9.54 -10.31 33.54
CA HIS A 696 10.60 -11.30 33.73
C HIS A 696 11.78 -10.80 34.59
N ASP A 697 11.78 -9.53 35.00
CA ASP A 697 12.82 -8.93 35.88
C ASP A 697 12.32 -8.93 37.32
N GLY A 698 13.05 -9.60 38.21
CA GLY A 698 12.77 -9.73 39.64
C GLY A 698 12.68 -8.40 40.40
N LYS A 699 13.26 -7.30 39.89
CA LYS A 699 13.16 -5.97 40.52
C LYS A 699 11.72 -5.47 40.65
N ALA A 700 10.84 -5.85 39.70
CA ALA A 700 9.43 -5.46 39.73
C ALA A 700 8.64 -6.15 40.87
N TRP A 701 9.13 -7.28 41.36
CA TRP A 701 8.45 -8.15 42.33
C TRP A 701 8.92 -7.95 43.78
N THR A 702 9.94 -7.12 44.00
CA THR A 702 10.66 -7.08 45.28
C THR A 702 9.83 -6.47 46.42
N LYS A 703 9.01 -5.46 46.13
CA LYS A 703 8.13 -4.81 47.11
C LYS A 703 6.78 -4.49 46.50
N ASP A 704 5.73 -4.76 47.26
CA ASP A 704 4.39 -4.27 46.94
C ASP A 704 4.35 -2.75 47.11
N LYS A 705 3.75 -2.06 46.14
CA LYS A 705 3.61 -0.60 46.15
C LYS A 705 2.13 -0.24 46.04
N PRO A 706 1.40 -0.21 47.18
CA PRO A 706 0.05 0.35 47.21
C PRO A 706 0.05 1.78 46.67
N LEU A 707 -1.04 2.19 46.04
CA LEU A 707 -1.23 3.60 45.71
C LEU A 707 -1.46 4.39 47.01
N GLU A 708 -0.59 5.35 47.27
CA GLU A 708 -0.66 6.28 48.40
C GLU A 708 -0.98 7.68 47.88
N PHE A 709 -1.82 8.45 48.58
CA PHE A 709 -2.38 9.73 48.10
C PHE A 709 -2.08 10.92 49.02
N ASP A 710 -0.82 11.10 49.40
CA ASP A 710 -0.27 12.31 50.08
C ASP A 710 -1.20 12.96 51.13
N GLY A 711 -1.66 12.15 52.10
CA GLY A 711 -2.49 12.60 53.23
C GLY A 711 -4.00 12.40 53.08
N GLU A 712 -4.47 11.96 51.91
CA GLU A 712 -5.86 11.57 51.67
C GLU A 712 -6.06 10.04 51.75
N SER A 713 -7.24 9.60 52.19
CA SER A 713 -7.58 8.18 52.20
C SER A 713 -7.98 7.70 50.80
N LEU A 714 -7.74 6.42 50.50
CA LEU A 714 -8.20 5.80 49.25
C LEU A 714 -9.71 5.98 49.04
N ALA A 715 -10.50 5.89 50.11
CA ALA A 715 -11.95 6.05 50.05
C ALA A 715 -12.36 7.47 49.62
N ASP A 716 -11.68 8.50 50.12
CA ASP A 716 -11.97 9.89 49.75
C ASP A 716 -11.63 10.16 48.27
N VAL A 717 -10.48 9.64 47.81
CA VAL A 717 -10.07 9.73 46.40
C VAL A 717 -11.05 9.00 45.48
N ALA A 718 -11.46 7.79 45.87
CA ALA A 718 -12.42 6.96 45.15
C ALA A 718 -13.79 7.63 45.03
N SER A 719 -14.33 8.14 46.13
CA SER A 719 -15.58 8.91 46.17
C SER A 719 -15.50 10.15 45.27
N ARG A 720 -14.39 10.92 45.35
CA ARG A 720 -14.18 12.09 44.50
C ARG A 720 -14.14 11.76 43.00
N HIS A 721 -13.52 10.65 42.63
CA HIS A 721 -13.49 10.21 41.22
C HIS A 721 -14.87 9.83 40.71
N LEU A 722 -15.68 9.17 41.54
CA LEU A 722 -17.07 8.86 41.22
C LEU A 722 -17.90 10.14 41.06
N GLU A 723 -17.78 11.11 41.97
CA GLU A 723 -18.48 12.39 41.88
C GLU A 723 -18.12 13.16 40.60
N ARG A 724 -16.82 13.21 40.25
CA ARG A 724 -16.35 13.81 38.98
C ARG A 724 -16.93 13.11 37.76
N LEU A 725 -17.02 11.78 37.79
CA LEU A 725 -17.61 11.00 36.71
C LEU A 725 -19.09 11.35 36.53
N LEU A 726 -19.86 11.36 37.62
CA LEU A 726 -21.28 11.70 37.56
C LEU A 726 -21.49 13.12 37.05
N ALA A 727 -20.70 14.10 37.51
CA ALA A 727 -20.74 15.48 37.02
C ALA A 727 -20.43 15.58 35.52
N HIS A 728 -19.43 14.83 35.04
CA HIS A 728 -19.05 14.81 33.62
C HIS A 728 -20.16 14.18 32.76
N VAL A 729 -20.74 13.05 33.19
CA VAL A 729 -21.87 12.41 32.52
C VAL A 729 -23.07 13.35 32.46
N GLU A 730 -23.39 14.06 33.53
CA GLU A 730 -24.43 15.10 33.54
C GLU A 730 -24.14 16.25 32.55
N GLY A 731 -22.88 16.68 32.46
CA GLY A 731 -22.42 17.65 31.46
C GLY A 731 -22.69 17.18 30.03
N LEU A 732 -22.38 15.92 29.71
CA LEU A 732 -22.63 15.33 28.39
C LEU A 732 -24.12 15.16 28.10
N ARG A 733 -24.90 14.69 29.08
CA ARG A 733 -26.35 14.43 28.94
C ARG A 733 -27.17 15.70 28.77
N SER A 734 -26.79 16.77 29.47
CA SER A 734 -27.41 18.11 29.33
C SER A 734 -27.02 18.82 28.04
N GLY A 735 -26.01 18.34 27.31
CA GLY A 735 -25.46 19.01 26.13
C GLY A 735 -24.58 20.22 26.46
N ARG A 736 -24.28 20.46 27.74
CA ARG A 736 -23.29 21.46 28.17
C ARG A 736 -21.90 21.09 27.68
N GLU A 737 -21.55 19.82 27.79
CA GLU A 737 -20.32 19.24 27.26
C GLU A 737 -20.59 18.45 25.98
N ALA A 738 -19.56 18.29 25.16
CA ALA A 738 -19.62 17.52 23.92
C ALA A 738 -18.69 16.30 24.00
N PHE A 739 -18.92 15.32 23.13
CA PHE A 739 -18.02 14.18 22.98
C PHE A 739 -16.81 14.57 22.10
N VAL A 740 -15.97 15.46 22.61
CA VAL A 740 -14.82 16.03 21.89
C VAL A 740 -13.77 14.96 21.60
N SER A 741 -13.21 14.95 20.38
CA SER A 741 -12.09 14.05 20.04
C SER A 741 -10.80 14.47 20.73
N ARG A 742 -10.05 13.52 21.32
CA ARG A 742 -8.75 13.72 21.99
C ARG A 742 -8.75 14.81 23.07
N ARG A 743 -9.75 14.85 23.96
CA ARG A 743 -9.91 15.87 25.02
C ARG A 743 -8.62 16.21 25.78
N ALA A 744 -7.77 15.22 26.02
CA ALA A 744 -6.49 15.41 26.72
C ALA A 744 -5.29 14.87 25.90
N PRO A 745 -4.82 15.61 24.86
CA PRO A 745 -3.84 15.11 23.89
C PRO A 745 -2.52 14.62 24.52
N ASP A 746 -2.00 15.33 25.53
CA ASP A 746 -0.75 14.99 26.24
C ASP A 746 -0.77 13.60 26.88
N TYR A 747 -1.96 13.05 27.11
CA TYR A 747 -2.17 11.74 27.71
C TYR A 747 -2.59 10.67 26.70
N ILE A 748 -2.55 10.99 25.39
CA ILE A 748 -2.84 10.08 24.29
C ILE A 748 -1.56 9.78 23.53
N LYS A 749 -0.91 8.67 23.90
CA LYS A 749 0.38 8.26 23.30
C LYS A 749 0.24 7.48 22.00
N PHE A 750 -0.93 6.90 21.74
CA PHE A 750 -1.17 5.99 20.61
C PHE A 750 -2.28 6.52 19.71
N ALA A 751 -2.27 6.09 18.45
CA ALA A 751 -3.35 6.36 17.52
C ALA A 751 -4.65 5.69 18.02
N SER A 752 -5.76 6.42 17.92
CA SER A 752 -7.08 5.84 18.11
C SER A 752 -7.54 5.17 16.82
N PRO A 753 -8.25 4.03 16.87
CA PRO A 753 -8.92 3.47 15.69
C PRO A 753 -9.89 4.45 15.03
N TYR A 754 -10.34 5.49 15.76
CA TYR A 754 -11.27 6.50 15.27
C TYR A 754 -10.59 7.79 14.81
N ASP A 755 -9.26 7.88 14.79
CA ASP A 755 -8.53 9.10 14.39
C ASP A 755 -8.84 9.51 12.95
N GLN A 756 -9.02 8.53 12.04
CA GLN A 756 -9.43 8.80 10.66
C GLN A 756 -10.85 9.35 10.60
N LEU A 757 -11.79 8.76 11.36
CA LEU A 757 -13.18 9.22 11.44
C LEU A 757 -13.27 10.63 12.05
N ALA A 758 -12.43 10.90 13.05
CA ALA A 758 -12.30 12.21 13.68
C ALA A 758 -11.49 13.22 12.86
N ARG A 759 -10.90 12.80 11.73
CA ARG A 759 -10.05 13.60 10.84
C ARG A 759 -8.90 14.30 11.57
N VAL A 760 -8.28 13.63 12.55
CA VAL A 760 -7.27 14.22 13.46
C VAL A 760 -6.13 14.89 12.69
N LYS A 761 -5.65 14.26 11.61
CA LYS A 761 -4.56 14.80 10.78
C LYS A 761 -4.87 16.17 10.18
N GLU A 762 -6.13 16.55 10.02
CA GLU A 762 -6.51 17.81 9.39
C GLU A 762 -6.55 19.00 10.36
N TRP A 763 -6.92 18.77 11.62
CA TRP A 763 -7.04 19.86 12.61
C TRP A 763 -5.91 19.86 13.65
N ALA A 764 -5.24 18.74 13.90
CA ALA A 764 -4.13 18.69 14.87
C ALA A 764 -2.90 19.48 14.40
N ALA A 765 -2.62 19.47 13.09
CA ALA A 765 -1.55 20.27 12.49
C ALA A 765 -1.89 21.77 12.41
N ALA A 766 -3.18 22.11 12.35
CA ALA A 766 -3.62 23.51 12.35
C ALA A 766 -3.54 24.14 13.75
N SER A 767 -3.71 23.36 14.82
CA SER A 767 -3.63 23.85 16.20
C SER A 767 -2.22 24.21 16.69
N GLU A 768 -1.15 23.68 16.10
CA GLU A 768 0.23 24.09 16.45
C GLU A 768 0.57 25.52 16.00
N GLY A 769 -0.24 26.13 15.11
CA GLY A 769 -0.04 27.49 14.62
C GLY A 769 -0.75 28.60 15.41
N ASP A 770 -1.69 28.26 16.31
CA ASP A 770 -2.61 29.22 16.94
C ASP A 770 -2.44 29.38 18.47
N GLU A 771 -1.53 28.65 19.12
CA GLU A 771 -1.22 28.83 20.57
C GLU A 771 -0.11 29.88 20.82
N GLY A 772 0.00 30.87 19.93
CA GLY A 772 1.02 31.93 19.97
C GLY A 772 0.55 33.31 20.45
N ASP A 773 -0.74 33.55 20.68
CA ASP A 773 -1.23 34.85 21.14
C ASP A 773 -2.41 34.70 22.14
N GLY A 774 -2.10 34.84 23.43
CA GLY A 774 -3.12 34.91 24.48
C GLY A 774 -2.59 34.54 25.86
N ALA A 775 -1.73 35.41 26.41
CA ALA A 775 -1.33 35.39 27.83
C ALA A 775 -2.50 35.68 28.79
#